data_AF-A0A151MPD7-F1
#
_entry.id   AF-A0A151MPD7-F1
#
_cell.length_a   1.000
_cell.length_b   1.000
_cell.length_c   1.000
_cell.angle_alpha   90.00
_cell.angle_beta   90.00
_cell.angle_gamma   90.00
#
_symmetry.space_group_name_H-M   'P 1'
#
loop_
_entity.id
_entity.type
_entity.pdbx_description
1 polymer ?
#
loop_
_entity_poly.entity_id
_entity_poly.type
_entity_poly.pdbx_seq_one_letter_code
_entity_poly.pdbx_strand_id
1 'polypeptide(L)'
;MGYRAARHLLQAHAKVWHLYNDRFRPTQGGEVSIALSSHWIKPQYMSEQNIKECQKSLDFVLGWFAKPIFIDGDYPESMKSNLSSLLPEFSEAEKKYIKGTADFFALSFGATLSFQLLDSHMKFQQIESLSLRQLLFWINSEYNHPKIFIVENSWFVSGSTKRDDAKYMYYLKKFIMETLKAIRYDGVDVFGYTVWSLMDGFEWHRGYSIRRGLYYVDFESHDKKFMPKSSALFYQKLIEKNGFPPLPENQPIVGMFPCNFAWGIVDNYIQVDITPSQFLDPNVYLWDVHQTKKLIKVDGILAPKRKRHCVDFAAIRLQISLLQETHVTHFHFSLKWSLILPLGNLSLINHTLLHYYQCFVSELLRVNITPVVALWQPMAENQGLPVSLAKYGAWENPETIQAFVEYARLCFKNLGHRVKFWITMNEPYVRNLTYTAGHNLLKAHAKAWHLYDKEFRRSQKGKISIALQADWAEPACPFSKNDQEVADRVLEFDIGWLAEPIFGNGDYPRVMREWLHQRNSVDLYNFHLPYFSEEEKKLIQGSYDFFALSHYTTILVDWEKEDPLKYDHYLEVQMINDITWLNSPSRTAVVPWGLRKLLKWVKSKYGDVPIYIVANGIDDDQNVVHDKLRIYYIQNYINEVLKAYTLDNVNVQGYFVYSFNDRTAPKYGLYRYVANQYETKPSMKHYREIIDNNGDRNSGPNKSPFRIKLMKAEGCNCKFLNGV
;
A
#
# COMPACT_ATOMS: atom_id res chain seq x y z
N MET A 1 -34.87 26.09 4.36
CA MET A 1 -35.23 27.48 4.01
C MET A 1 -36.31 27.42 2.94
N GLY A 2 -37.37 28.24 3.01
CA GLY A 2 -38.42 28.22 1.98
C GLY A 2 -37.97 28.91 0.68
N TYR A 3 -38.41 28.43 -0.49
CA TYR A 3 -38.02 28.96 -1.81
C TYR A 3 -38.26 30.48 -1.97
N ARG A 4 -39.26 31.04 -1.26
CA ARG A 4 -39.50 32.49 -1.20
C ARG A 4 -38.39 33.28 -0.51
N ALA A 5 -37.83 32.74 0.57
CA ALA A 5 -36.72 33.40 1.26
C ALA A 5 -35.46 33.44 0.39
N ALA A 6 -35.17 32.35 -0.33
CA ALA A 6 -34.06 32.31 -1.29
C ALA A 6 -34.23 33.33 -2.43
N ARG A 7 -35.45 33.51 -2.96
CA ARG A 7 -35.74 34.59 -3.91
C ARG A 7 -35.39 35.97 -3.35
N HIS A 8 -35.80 36.26 -2.12
CA HIS A 8 -35.49 37.54 -1.49
C HIS A 8 -33.98 37.72 -1.27
N LEU A 9 -33.25 36.64 -0.94
CA LEU A 9 -31.79 36.69 -0.84
C LEU A 9 -31.13 37.02 -2.18
N LEU A 10 -31.57 36.40 -3.29
CA LEU A 10 -31.09 36.73 -4.63
C LEU A 10 -31.35 38.20 -5.01
N GLN A 11 -32.56 38.69 -4.75
CA GLN A 11 -32.89 40.10 -5.00
C GLN A 11 -32.06 41.06 -4.12
N ALA A 12 -31.87 40.72 -2.85
CA ALA A 12 -31.06 41.53 -1.93
C ALA A 12 -29.60 41.57 -2.38
N HIS A 13 -29.03 40.43 -2.78
CA HIS A 13 -27.69 40.34 -3.34
C HIS A 13 -27.54 41.22 -4.58
N ALA A 14 -28.42 41.09 -5.57
CA ALA A 14 -28.38 41.90 -6.79
C ALA A 14 -28.45 43.41 -6.48
N LYS A 15 -29.33 43.82 -5.56
CA LYS A 15 -29.42 45.23 -5.11
C LYS A 15 -28.11 45.73 -4.51
N VAL A 16 -27.44 44.92 -3.69
CA VAL A 16 -26.16 45.28 -3.07
C VAL A 16 -25.03 45.33 -4.11
N TRP A 17 -25.01 44.40 -5.07
CA TRP A 17 -24.02 44.43 -6.14
C TRP A 17 -24.16 45.68 -7.00
N HIS A 18 -25.36 46.03 -7.46
CA HIS A 18 -25.60 47.26 -8.23
C HIS A 18 -25.28 48.52 -7.41
N LEU A 19 -25.63 48.53 -6.12
CA LEU A 19 -25.24 49.61 -5.21
C LEU A 19 -23.72 49.79 -5.17
N TYR A 20 -22.97 48.71 -5.03
CA TYR A 20 -21.50 48.75 -5.04
C TYR A 20 -20.96 49.20 -6.39
N ASN A 21 -21.46 48.61 -7.47
CA ASN A 21 -21.05 48.89 -8.83
C ASN A 21 -21.22 50.37 -9.20
N ASP A 22 -22.38 50.94 -8.88
CA ASP A 22 -22.75 52.28 -9.35
C ASP A 22 -22.19 53.39 -8.46
N ARG A 23 -22.03 53.13 -7.15
CA ARG A 23 -21.64 54.18 -6.17
C ARG A 23 -20.23 54.06 -5.63
N PHE A 24 -19.66 52.86 -5.56
CA PHE A 24 -18.42 52.61 -4.82
C PHE A 24 -17.28 52.12 -5.71
N ARG A 25 -17.55 51.23 -6.67
CA ARG A 25 -16.54 50.63 -7.55
C ARG A 25 -15.65 51.65 -8.27
N PRO A 26 -16.15 52.78 -8.82
CA PRO A 26 -15.29 53.76 -9.48
C PRO A 26 -14.26 54.44 -8.56
N THR A 27 -14.51 54.45 -7.25
CA THR A 27 -13.63 55.11 -6.25
C THR A 27 -12.80 54.13 -5.43
N GLN A 28 -13.28 52.90 -5.24
CA GLN A 28 -12.66 51.89 -4.38
C GLN A 28 -11.96 50.78 -5.16
N GLY A 29 -12.39 50.48 -6.39
CA GLY A 29 -11.78 49.44 -7.24
C GLY A 29 -11.93 47.99 -6.75
N GLY A 30 -12.77 47.72 -5.74
CA GLY A 30 -12.97 46.37 -5.22
C GLY A 30 -13.85 45.49 -6.10
N GLU A 31 -13.91 44.20 -5.76
CA GLU A 31 -14.75 43.18 -6.37
C GLU A 31 -15.80 42.66 -5.35
N VAL A 32 -17.02 42.34 -5.83
CA VAL A 32 -18.16 41.84 -5.05
C VAL A 32 -18.65 40.53 -5.64
N SER A 33 -18.93 39.57 -4.77
CA SER A 33 -19.51 38.26 -5.10
C SER A 33 -20.42 37.79 -3.95
N ILE A 34 -20.93 36.57 -4.05
CA ILE A 34 -21.72 35.87 -3.04
C ILE A 34 -21.12 34.49 -2.77
N ALA A 35 -20.92 34.15 -1.49
CA ALA A 35 -20.43 32.84 -1.11
C ALA A 35 -21.51 31.76 -1.35
N LEU A 36 -21.28 30.89 -2.32
CA LEU A 36 -22.19 29.80 -2.66
C LEU A 36 -21.60 28.47 -2.19
N SER A 37 -22.33 27.78 -1.31
CA SER A 37 -21.92 26.46 -0.81
C SER A 37 -22.45 25.33 -1.69
N SER A 38 -21.66 24.29 -1.90
CA SER A 38 -22.13 23.06 -2.56
C SER A 38 -21.53 21.80 -1.96
N HIS A 39 -22.05 20.66 -2.40
CA HIS A 39 -21.50 19.31 -2.22
C HIS A 39 -20.97 18.80 -3.55
N TRP A 40 -20.40 17.59 -3.55
CA TRP A 40 -20.19 16.85 -4.79
C TRP A 40 -20.89 15.51 -4.72
N ILE A 41 -21.43 15.07 -5.85
CA ILE A 41 -22.24 13.87 -5.97
C ILE A 41 -21.66 12.98 -7.08
N LYS A 42 -21.69 11.67 -6.85
CA LYS A 42 -21.26 10.65 -7.82
C LYS A 42 -22.43 9.72 -8.13
N PRO A 43 -22.54 9.27 -9.39
CA PRO A 43 -23.60 8.35 -9.76
C PRO A 43 -23.38 7.00 -9.06
N GLN A 44 -24.47 6.38 -8.59
CA GLN A 44 -24.38 5.04 -7.98
C GLN A 44 -23.90 3.99 -9.00
N TYR A 45 -24.36 4.13 -10.24
CA TYR A 45 -23.94 3.35 -11.40
C TYR A 45 -23.69 4.29 -12.57
N MET A 46 -22.74 3.98 -13.44
CA MET A 46 -22.42 4.76 -14.65
C MET A 46 -23.50 4.61 -15.75
N SER A 47 -24.75 4.92 -15.42
CA SER A 47 -25.89 5.01 -16.33
C SER A 47 -26.24 6.48 -16.59
N GLU A 48 -26.80 6.76 -17.76
CA GLU A 48 -27.23 8.12 -18.11
C GLU A 48 -28.24 8.68 -17.10
N GLN A 49 -29.14 7.83 -16.58
CA GLN A 49 -30.13 8.27 -15.59
C GLN A 49 -29.47 8.76 -14.30
N ASN A 50 -28.53 8.01 -13.74
CA ASN A 50 -27.85 8.43 -12.51
C ASN A 50 -27.01 9.69 -12.71
N ILE A 51 -26.42 9.86 -13.89
CA ILE A 51 -25.70 11.09 -14.25
C ILE A 51 -26.66 12.28 -14.30
N LYS A 52 -27.86 12.11 -14.89
CA LYS A 52 -28.91 13.16 -14.88
C LYS A 52 -29.37 13.51 -13.47
N GLU A 53 -29.54 12.51 -12.59
CA GLU A 53 -29.89 12.76 -11.19
C GLU A 53 -28.74 13.45 -10.41
N CYS A 54 -27.49 13.16 -10.75
CA CYS A 54 -26.34 13.90 -10.21
C CYS A 54 -26.38 15.38 -10.63
N GLN A 55 -26.61 15.67 -11.92
CA GLN A 55 -26.76 17.04 -12.40
C GLN A 55 -27.91 17.75 -11.68
N LYS A 56 -29.06 17.08 -11.56
CA LYS A 56 -30.22 17.59 -10.82
C LYS A 56 -29.87 17.91 -9.36
N SER A 57 -29.08 17.08 -8.69
CA SER A 57 -28.61 17.35 -7.33
C SER A 57 -27.78 18.64 -7.24
N LEU A 58 -26.87 18.85 -8.19
CA LEU A 58 -26.04 20.07 -8.24
C LEU A 58 -26.87 21.31 -8.59
N ASP A 59 -27.85 21.19 -9.49
CA ASP A 59 -28.79 22.26 -9.82
C ASP A 59 -29.62 22.69 -8.60
N PHE A 60 -30.12 21.73 -7.83
CA PHE A 60 -30.98 22.00 -6.67
C PHE A 60 -30.24 22.65 -5.49
N VAL A 61 -28.91 22.56 -5.45
CA VAL A 61 -28.09 23.08 -4.36
C VAL A 61 -27.29 24.30 -4.82
N LEU A 62 -26.41 24.12 -5.81
CA LEU A 62 -25.56 25.20 -6.30
C LEU A 62 -26.26 26.02 -7.37
N GLY A 63 -26.85 25.35 -8.37
CA GLY A 63 -27.56 26.00 -9.48
C GLY A 63 -28.70 26.91 -9.02
N TRP A 64 -29.32 26.60 -7.88
CA TRP A 64 -30.40 27.37 -7.26
C TRP A 64 -30.04 28.85 -7.10
N PHE A 65 -28.79 29.16 -6.75
CA PHE A 65 -28.30 30.53 -6.66
C PHE A 65 -27.31 30.88 -7.79
N ALA A 66 -26.47 29.93 -8.21
CA ALA A 66 -25.41 30.19 -9.18
C ALA A 66 -25.95 30.48 -10.58
N LYS A 67 -26.91 29.69 -11.10
CA LYS A 67 -27.42 29.90 -12.46
C LYS A 67 -28.10 31.28 -12.63
N PRO A 68 -28.99 31.73 -11.72
CA PRO A 68 -29.54 33.08 -11.81
C PRO A 68 -28.47 34.17 -11.87
N ILE A 69 -27.37 34.02 -11.13
CA ILE A 69 -26.34 35.06 -11.04
C ILE A 69 -25.40 35.02 -12.25
N PHE A 70 -24.93 33.83 -12.66
CA PHE A 70 -23.84 33.71 -13.64
C PHE A 70 -24.31 33.49 -15.08
N ILE A 71 -25.55 33.03 -15.32
CA ILE A 71 -26.01 32.62 -16.66
C ILE A 71 -27.06 33.56 -17.24
N ASP A 72 -28.29 33.49 -16.76
CA ASP A 72 -29.46 34.07 -17.44
C ASP A 72 -30.45 34.81 -16.53
N GLY A 73 -30.22 34.84 -15.21
CA GLY A 73 -31.13 35.50 -14.27
C GLY A 73 -32.26 34.62 -13.75
N ASP A 74 -32.40 33.38 -14.24
CA ASP A 74 -33.51 32.50 -13.90
C ASP A 74 -33.06 31.22 -13.18
N TYR A 75 -33.99 30.56 -12.50
CA TYR A 75 -33.71 29.29 -11.83
C TYR A 75 -33.44 28.16 -12.83
N PRO A 76 -32.72 27.10 -12.42
CA PRO A 76 -32.50 25.91 -13.25
C PRO A 76 -33.79 25.25 -13.73
N GLU A 77 -33.76 24.76 -14.96
CA GLU A 77 -34.86 24.06 -15.63
C GLU A 77 -35.29 22.82 -14.85
N SER A 78 -34.33 22.11 -14.26
CA SER A 78 -34.56 20.96 -13.39
C SER A 78 -35.35 21.34 -12.14
N MET A 79 -35.12 22.52 -11.56
CA MET A 79 -35.89 23.02 -10.43
C MET A 79 -37.29 23.47 -10.86
N LYS A 80 -37.39 24.27 -11.94
CA LYS A 80 -38.67 24.77 -12.47
C LYS A 80 -39.65 23.64 -12.79
N SER A 81 -39.16 22.57 -13.41
CA SER A 81 -39.97 21.39 -13.76
C SER A 81 -40.48 20.61 -12.54
N ASN A 82 -39.71 20.54 -11.46
CA ASN A 82 -40.04 19.73 -10.28
C ASN A 82 -40.77 20.52 -9.17
N LEU A 83 -40.62 21.85 -9.15
CA LEU A 83 -41.10 22.71 -8.08
C LEU A 83 -42.12 23.74 -8.57
N SER A 84 -42.78 23.51 -9.72
CA SER A 84 -43.60 24.50 -10.45
C SER A 84 -44.65 25.23 -9.59
N SER A 85 -45.18 24.62 -8.52
CA SER A 85 -46.14 25.26 -7.61
C SER A 85 -45.52 25.94 -6.39
N LEU A 86 -44.25 25.64 -6.07
CA LEU A 86 -43.56 26.09 -4.85
C LEU A 86 -42.45 27.10 -5.13
N LEU A 87 -41.87 27.08 -6.33
CA LEU A 87 -40.78 27.95 -6.75
C LEU A 87 -41.36 29.29 -7.25
N PRO A 88 -41.00 30.43 -6.63
CA PRO A 88 -41.44 31.73 -7.12
C PRO A 88 -40.86 32.04 -8.50
N GLU A 89 -41.62 32.74 -9.34
CA GLU A 89 -41.14 33.18 -10.65
C GLU A 89 -40.41 34.53 -10.56
N PHE A 90 -39.42 34.71 -11.43
CA PHE A 90 -38.79 36.01 -11.71
C PHE A 90 -39.43 36.64 -12.95
N SER A 91 -39.77 37.91 -12.86
CA SER A 91 -40.07 38.73 -14.03
C SER A 91 -38.82 38.93 -14.90
N GLU A 92 -39.01 39.21 -16.19
CA GLU A 92 -37.88 39.46 -17.11
C GLU A 92 -36.98 40.62 -16.66
N ALA A 93 -37.55 41.64 -16.02
CA ALA A 93 -36.79 42.74 -15.43
C ALA A 93 -35.90 42.26 -14.27
N GLU A 94 -36.40 41.37 -13.41
CA GLU A 94 -35.62 40.80 -12.30
C GLU A 94 -34.52 39.88 -12.81
N LYS A 95 -34.80 39.03 -13.80
CA LYS A 95 -33.79 38.15 -14.40
C LYS A 95 -32.60 38.96 -14.91
N LYS A 96 -32.87 40.00 -15.70
CA LYS A 96 -31.85 40.92 -16.21
C LYS A 96 -31.11 41.66 -15.08
N TYR A 97 -31.80 41.99 -14.00
CA TYR A 97 -31.22 42.69 -12.85
C TYR A 97 -30.30 41.79 -12.02
N ILE A 98 -30.59 40.49 -11.91
CA ILE A 98 -29.79 39.52 -11.15
C ILE A 98 -28.62 38.99 -11.98
N LYS A 99 -28.79 38.79 -13.27
CA LYS A 99 -27.73 38.30 -14.16
C LYS A 99 -26.49 39.19 -14.10
N GLY A 100 -25.33 38.57 -13.92
CA GLY A 100 -24.02 39.23 -13.93
C GLY A 100 -23.68 39.97 -12.64
N THR A 101 -24.38 39.71 -11.54
CA THR A 101 -24.18 40.41 -10.26
C THR A 101 -23.07 39.81 -9.37
N ALA A 102 -22.02 39.26 -10.00
CA ALA A 102 -20.84 38.77 -9.31
C ALA A 102 -19.59 38.90 -10.19
N ASP A 103 -18.51 39.42 -9.62
CA ASP A 103 -17.26 39.67 -10.36
C ASP A 103 -16.35 38.43 -10.44
N PHE A 104 -16.59 37.46 -9.56
CA PHE A 104 -15.93 36.17 -9.49
C PHE A 104 -16.84 35.15 -8.82
N PHE A 105 -16.53 33.87 -8.94
CA PHE A 105 -17.27 32.78 -8.30
C PHE A 105 -16.70 32.51 -6.90
N ALA A 106 -17.42 32.90 -5.84
CA ALA A 106 -17.02 32.62 -4.46
C ALA A 106 -17.57 31.26 -3.99
N LEU A 107 -16.69 30.25 -3.94
CA LEU A 107 -17.05 28.88 -3.57
C LEU A 107 -16.83 28.61 -2.07
N SER A 108 -17.88 28.14 -1.39
CA SER A 108 -17.77 27.47 -0.09
C SER A 108 -17.89 25.95 -0.30
N PHE A 109 -16.91 25.19 0.18
CA PHE A 109 -16.94 23.73 0.10
C PHE A 109 -16.31 23.14 1.35
N GLY A 110 -17.06 22.37 2.13
CA GLY A 110 -16.55 21.77 3.36
C GLY A 110 -17.65 21.18 4.22
N ALA A 111 -17.33 20.96 5.49
CA ALA A 111 -18.21 20.32 6.46
C ALA A 111 -19.48 21.10 6.85
N THR A 112 -19.64 22.32 6.33
CA THR A 112 -20.84 23.16 6.51
C THR A 112 -22.06 22.50 5.87
N LEU A 113 -21.96 22.13 4.58
CA LEU A 113 -23.05 21.44 3.87
C LEU A 113 -22.79 19.94 3.71
N SER A 114 -21.56 19.57 3.33
CA SER A 114 -21.24 18.21 2.91
C SER A 114 -21.37 17.22 4.09
N PHE A 115 -22.12 16.13 3.87
CA PHE A 115 -22.46 15.04 4.80
C PHE A 115 -23.27 15.46 6.03
N GLN A 116 -23.83 16.67 6.02
CA GLN A 116 -24.31 17.32 7.25
C GLN A 116 -25.64 18.05 7.04
N LEU A 117 -25.61 19.28 6.50
CA LEU A 117 -26.83 20.09 6.30
C LEU A 117 -27.53 19.83 4.96
N LEU A 118 -26.95 18.99 4.09
CA LEU A 118 -27.55 18.61 2.82
C LEU A 118 -28.82 17.78 3.03
N ASP A 119 -29.94 18.24 2.46
CA ASP A 119 -31.19 17.49 2.44
C ASP A 119 -31.01 16.16 1.69
N SER A 120 -31.39 15.05 2.34
CA SER A 120 -31.21 13.71 1.77
C SER A 120 -32.00 13.48 0.48
N HIS A 121 -33.13 14.17 0.31
CA HIS A 121 -33.95 14.12 -0.90
C HIS A 121 -33.28 14.83 -2.08
N MET A 122 -32.48 15.87 -1.80
CA MET A 122 -31.72 16.61 -2.82
C MET A 122 -30.50 15.85 -3.34
N LYS A 123 -30.17 14.68 -2.78
CA LYS A 123 -29.16 13.76 -3.34
C LYS A 123 -29.69 12.91 -4.48
N PHE A 124 -31.02 12.81 -4.64
CA PHE A 124 -31.66 12.00 -5.69
C PHE A 124 -31.13 10.55 -5.74
N GLN A 125 -30.96 9.93 -4.56
CA GLN A 125 -30.44 8.57 -4.36
C GLN A 125 -29.01 8.33 -4.89
N GLN A 126 -28.25 9.40 -5.13
CA GLN A 126 -26.86 9.32 -5.56
C GLN A 126 -25.89 9.41 -4.37
N ILE A 127 -24.60 9.22 -4.63
CA ILE A 127 -23.57 9.06 -3.59
C ILE A 127 -22.83 10.37 -3.37
N GLU A 128 -22.89 10.92 -2.17
CA GLU A 128 -22.13 12.11 -1.81
C GLU A 128 -20.62 11.82 -1.71
N SER A 129 -19.79 12.77 -2.14
CA SER A 129 -18.34 12.61 -2.21
C SER A 129 -17.60 13.93 -1.96
N LEU A 130 -16.39 13.85 -1.38
CA LEU A 130 -15.54 15.02 -1.07
C LEU A 130 -14.63 15.45 -2.24
N SER A 131 -15.12 15.36 -3.48
CA SER A 131 -14.30 15.58 -4.68
C SER A 131 -14.29 17.06 -5.10
N LEU A 132 -13.46 17.87 -4.45
CA LEU A 132 -13.34 19.30 -4.78
C LEU A 132 -12.87 19.55 -6.22
N ARG A 133 -11.94 18.73 -6.74
CA ARG A 133 -11.44 18.86 -8.13
C ARG A 133 -12.55 18.75 -9.15
N GLN A 134 -13.42 17.75 -9.01
CA GLN A 134 -14.52 17.53 -9.95
C GLN A 134 -15.58 18.64 -9.85
N LEU A 135 -15.86 19.14 -8.64
CA LEU A 135 -16.75 20.28 -8.45
C LEU A 135 -16.19 21.55 -9.11
N LEU A 136 -14.90 21.84 -8.93
CA LEU A 136 -14.23 22.98 -9.57
C LEU A 136 -14.30 22.87 -11.10
N PHE A 137 -14.04 21.69 -11.66
CA PHE A 137 -14.18 21.44 -13.09
C PHE A 137 -15.62 21.61 -13.59
N TRP A 138 -16.60 21.14 -12.82
CA TRP A 138 -18.01 21.30 -13.13
C TRP A 138 -18.41 22.78 -13.14
N ILE A 139 -18.04 23.55 -12.11
CA ILE A 139 -18.29 25.01 -12.05
C ILE A 139 -17.65 25.71 -13.25
N ASN A 140 -16.42 25.35 -13.59
CA ASN A 140 -15.69 25.88 -14.75
C ASN A 140 -16.44 25.63 -16.07
N SER A 141 -17.05 24.46 -16.21
CA SER A 141 -17.78 24.07 -17.42
C SER A 141 -19.18 24.70 -17.50
N GLU A 142 -19.91 24.71 -16.38
CA GLU A 142 -21.30 25.19 -16.30
C GLU A 142 -21.41 26.71 -16.40
N TYR A 143 -20.47 27.44 -15.81
CA TYR A 143 -20.55 28.90 -15.65
C TYR A 143 -19.55 29.67 -16.52
N ASN A 144 -19.19 29.11 -17.68
CA ASN A 144 -18.38 29.77 -18.70
C ASN A 144 -16.98 30.21 -18.22
N HIS A 145 -16.25 29.32 -17.54
CA HIS A 145 -14.87 29.55 -17.07
C HIS A 145 -14.71 30.80 -16.17
N PRO A 146 -15.47 30.91 -15.05
CA PRO A 146 -15.34 32.07 -14.18
C PRO A 146 -14.03 32.01 -13.38
N LYS A 147 -13.53 33.17 -12.94
CA LYS A 147 -12.50 33.23 -11.89
C LYS A 147 -13.10 32.66 -10.60
N ILE A 148 -12.47 31.67 -9.97
CA ILE A 148 -12.95 31.03 -8.74
C ILE A 148 -12.10 31.44 -7.54
N PHE A 149 -12.76 31.88 -6.47
CA PHE A 149 -12.15 32.10 -5.17
C PHE A 149 -12.80 31.16 -4.16
N ILE A 150 -12.00 30.27 -3.55
CA ILE A 150 -12.50 29.39 -2.49
C ILE A 150 -12.54 30.20 -1.18
N VAL A 151 -13.72 30.67 -0.79
CA VAL A 151 -13.94 31.52 0.40
C VAL A 151 -14.03 30.72 1.69
N GLU A 152 -14.31 29.42 1.60
CA GLU A 152 -14.38 28.54 2.76
C GLU A 152 -14.02 27.11 2.35
N ASN A 153 -12.96 26.55 2.93
CA ASN A 153 -12.68 25.13 2.82
C ASN A 153 -11.96 24.57 4.04
N SER A 154 -12.48 23.44 4.54
CA SER A 154 -11.86 22.62 5.59
C SER A 154 -12.69 21.40 5.97
N TRP A 155 -12.18 20.65 6.93
CA TRP A 155 -12.92 19.60 7.63
C TRP A 155 -13.11 19.93 9.12
N PHE A 156 -13.46 18.94 9.93
CA PHE A 156 -13.59 19.08 11.38
C PHE A 156 -13.02 17.87 12.12
N VAL A 157 -12.65 18.10 13.38
CA VAL A 157 -12.25 17.09 14.36
C VAL A 157 -13.22 17.08 15.53
N SER A 158 -13.11 16.08 16.40
CA SER A 158 -13.88 16.01 17.65
C SER A 158 -13.63 17.24 18.52
N GLY A 159 -14.62 17.62 19.33
CA GLY A 159 -14.49 18.68 20.33
C GLY A 159 -13.44 18.37 21.41
N SER A 160 -13.09 17.10 21.58
CA SER A 160 -12.01 16.63 22.47
C SER A 160 -10.61 16.84 21.90
N THR A 161 -10.48 16.93 20.57
CA THR A 161 -9.19 17.05 19.87
C THR A 161 -8.60 18.43 20.14
N LYS A 162 -7.36 18.46 20.67
CA LYS A 162 -6.72 19.72 21.11
C LYS A 162 -5.81 20.29 20.02
N ARG A 163 -4.50 20.09 20.16
CA ARG A 163 -3.48 20.71 19.30
C ARG A 163 -2.98 19.77 18.20
N ASP A 164 -3.10 18.47 18.41
CA ASP A 164 -2.73 17.45 17.44
C ASP A 164 -3.99 17.07 16.64
N ASP A 165 -4.12 17.68 15.47
CA ASP A 165 -5.30 17.59 14.61
C ASP A 165 -4.95 16.97 13.25
N ALA A 166 -4.20 15.86 13.27
CA ALA A 166 -3.66 15.24 12.05
C ALA A 166 -4.73 14.97 10.99
N LYS A 167 -5.91 14.47 11.39
CA LYS A 167 -7.05 14.30 10.49
C LYS A 167 -7.39 15.59 9.75
N TYR A 168 -7.58 16.70 10.46
CA TYR A 168 -7.89 18.00 9.85
C TYR A 168 -6.80 18.43 8.86
N MET A 169 -5.53 18.30 9.27
CA MET A 169 -4.37 18.63 8.43
C MET A 169 -4.35 17.83 7.12
N TYR A 170 -4.61 16.52 7.14
CA TYR A 170 -4.62 15.70 5.92
C TYR A 170 -5.84 15.95 5.01
N TYR A 171 -7.00 16.30 5.58
CA TYR A 171 -8.12 16.80 4.77
C TYR A 171 -7.79 18.12 4.09
N LEU A 172 -7.20 19.06 4.84
CA LEU A 172 -6.74 20.34 4.29
C LEU A 172 -5.71 20.13 3.17
N LYS A 173 -4.70 19.28 3.42
CA LYS A 173 -3.69 18.90 2.42
C LYS A 173 -4.34 18.38 1.14
N LYS A 174 -5.34 17.50 1.26
CA LYS A 174 -6.06 16.96 0.10
C LYS A 174 -6.83 18.01 -0.66
N PHE A 175 -7.59 18.86 0.01
CA PHE A 175 -8.38 19.87 -0.68
C PHE A 175 -7.49 20.82 -1.48
N ILE A 176 -6.38 21.28 -0.91
CA ILE A 176 -5.40 22.11 -1.62
C ILE A 176 -4.78 21.35 -2.79
N MET A 177 -4.42 20.08 -2.61
CA MET A 177 -3.89 19.24 -3.70
C MET A 177 -4.89 19.08 -4.85
N GLU A 178 -6.18 18.88 -4.56
CA GLU A 178 -7.24 18.78 -5.56
C GLU A 178 -7.48 20.12 -6.27
N THR A 179 -7.39 21.24 -5.56
CA THR A 179 -7.40 22.59 -6.17
C THR A 179 -6.20 22.79 -7.10
N LEU A 180 -4.99 22.40 -6.68
CA LEU A 180 -3.79 22.50 -7.51
C LEU A 180 -3.92 21.65 -8.78
N LYS A 181 -4.49 20.44 -8.68
CA LYS A 181 -4.78 19.59 -9.84
C LYS A 181 -5.80 20.24 -10.78
N ALA A 182 -6.84 20.87 -10.25
CA ALA A 182 -7.83 21.60 -11.06
C ALA A 182 -7.17 22.74 -11.87
N ILE A 183 -6.27 23.49 -11.25
CA ILE A 183 -5.49 24.55 -11.93
C ILE A 183 -4.56 23.96 -12.99
N ARG A 184 -3.78 22.93 -12.64
CA ARG A 184 -2.68 22.43 -13.49
C ARG A 184 -3.11 21.50 -14.62
N TYR A 185 -4.12 20.66 -14.38
CA TYR A 185 -4.53 19.61 -15.31
C TYR A 185 -5.88 19.86 -15.95
N ASP A 186 -6.77 20.61 -15.29
CA ASP A 186 -8.15 20.79 -15.75
C ASP A 186 -8.41 22.22 -16.27
N GLY A 187 -7.43 23.12 -16.17
CA GLY A 187 -7.51 24.49 -16.69
C GLY A 187 -8.49 25.40 -15.95
N VAL A 188 -8.82 25.08 -14.68
CA VAL A 188 -9.73 25.89 -13.86
C VAL A 188 -9.00 27.11 -13.30
N ASP A 189 -9.57 28.30 -13.48
CA ASP A 189 -8.99 29.56 -12.99
C ASP A 189 -9.31 29.81 -11.51
N VAL A 190 -8.63 29.09 -10.62
CA VAL A 190 -8.71 29.33 -9.17
C VAL A 190 -7.62 30.32 -8.76
N PHE A 191 -8.00 31.50 -8.26
CA PHE A 191 -7.06 32.57 -7.90
C PHE A 191 -6.90 32.81 -6.39
N GLY A 192 -7.69 32.15 -5.55
CA GLY A 192 -7.60 32.28 -4.10
C GLY A 192 -8.20 31.11 -3.32
N TYR A 193 -7.70 30.92 -2.10
CA TYR A 193 -8.09 29.82 -1.22
C TYR A 193 -8.07 30.24 0.25
N THR A 194 -9.17 29.99 0.95
CA THR A 194 -9.38 30.38 2.34
C THR A 194 -9.63 29.15 3.21
N VAL A 195 -8.72 28.91 4.16
CA VAL A 195 -8.91 27.85 5.17
C VAL A 195 -9.94 28.30 6.19
N TRP A 196 -10.89 27.41 6.51
CA TRP A 196 -11.85 27.64 7.56
C TRP A 196 -11.59 26.75 8.79
N SER A 197 -11.32 27.23 9.98
CA SER A 197 -11.37 28.60 10.46
C SER A 197 -10.01 29.01 11.04
N LEU A 198 -9.87 30.30 11.33
CA LEU A 198 -8.73 30.80 12.08
C LEU A 198 -8.65 30.12 13.46
N MET A 199 -9.74 30.11 14.21
CA MET A 199 -9.77 29.60 15.59
C MET A 199 -10.99 28.70 15.82
N ASP A 200 -10.91 27.88 16.86
CA ASP A 200 -12.07 27.13 17.35
C ASP A 200 -13.15 28.06 17.90
N GLY A 201 -14.42 27.74 17.66
CA GLY A 201 -15.54 28.57 18.09
C GLY A 201 -16.85 27.78 18.21
N PHE A 202 -17.96 28.51 18.20
CA PHE A 202 -19.30 27.93 18.22
C PHE A 202 -19.69 27.45 16.82
N GLU A 203 -19.88 26.14 16.65
CA GLU A 203 -20.15 25.47 15.37
C GLU A 203 -21.66 25.27 15.12
N TRP A 204 -22.42 26.36 15.27
CA TRP A 204 -23.85 26.43 14.95
C TRP A 204 -24.68 25.34 15.66
N HIS A 205 -25.42 24.53 14.91
CA HIS A 205 -26.24 23.44 15.43
C HIS A 205 -25.43 22.37 16.19
N ARG A 206 -24.10 22.33 16.05
CA ARG A 206 -23.23 21.38 16.75
C ARG A 206 -22.63 21.91 18.05
N GLY A 207 -22.87 23.19 18.38
CA GLY A 207 -22.29 23.82 19.55
C GLY A 207 -20.76 23.70 19.56
N TYR A 208 -20.20 23.15 20.63
CA TYR A 208 -18.75 22.98 20.81
C TYR A 208 -18.29 21.52 20.70
N SER A 209 -19.15 20.62 20.19
CA SER A 209 -18.85 19.19 20.05
C SER A 209 -17.87 18.85 18.92
N ILE A 210 -17.55 19.83 18.07
CA ILE A 210 -16.57 19.73 16.99
C ILE A 210 -15.67 20.97 16.97
N ARG A 211 -14.51 20.85 16.32
CA ARG A 211 -13.53 21.93 16.15
C ARG A 211 -13.08 22.03 14.69
N ARG A 212 -12.88 23.26 14.20
CA ARG A 212 -12.47 23.58 12.82
C ARG A 212 -11.31 24.57 12.71
N GLY A 213 -10.87 25.12 13.83
CA GLY A 213 -9.85 26.17 13.86
C GLY A 213 -8.44 25.63 13.65
N LEU A 214 -7.61 26.40 12.95
CA LEU A 214 -6.16 26.23 12.92
C LEU A 214 -5.52 26.48 14.30
N TYR A 215 -6.17 27.31 15.12
CA TYR A 215 -5.75 27.58 16.49
C TYR A 215 -6.73 26.97 17.49
N TYR A 216 -6.19 26.17 18.40
CA TYR A 216 -6.92 25.63 19.54
C TYR A 216 -7.25 26.76 20.52
N VAL A 217 -8.49 26.74 21.00
CA VAL A 217 -8.97 27.63 22.06
C VAL A 217 -9.53 26.77 23.18
N ASP A 218 -8.97 26.96 24.37
CA ASP A 218 -9.55 26.43 25.61
C ASP A 218 -10.67 27.36 26.08
N PHE A 219 -11.92 26.91 25.90
CA PHE A 219 -13.11 27.69 26.24
C PHE A 219 -13.33 27.83 27.76
N GLU A 220 -12.70 26.96 28.57
CA GLU A 220 -12.77 27.00 30.03
C GLU A 220 -11.72 27.96 30.61
N SER A 221 -10.62 28.19 29.88
CA SER A 221 -9.61 29.16 30.28
C SER A 221 -10.12 30.61 30.21
N HIS A 222 -9.72 31.45 31.17
CA HIS A 222 -10.05 32.88 31.17
C HIS A 222 -9.38 33.62 30.00
N ASP A 223 -8.14 33.24 29.65
CA ASP A 223 -7.33 33.93 28.65
C ASP A 223 -7.72 33.60 27.20
N LYS A 224 -8.33 32.44 26.94
CA LYS A 224 -8.71 31.94 25.60
C LYS A 224 -7.60 32.08 24.55
N LYS A 225 -6.35 31.83 24.98
CA LYS A 225 -5.15 31.99 24.13
C LYS A 225 -5.23 31.11 22.89
N PHE A 226 -4.80 31.65 21.77
CA PHE A 226 -4.71 30.91 20.51
C PHE A 226 -3.45 30.06 20.50
N MET A 227 -3.64 28.76 20.57
CA MET A 227 -2.54 27.80 20.55
C MET A 227 -2.47 27.16 19.16
N PRO A 228 -1.37 27.30 18.41
CA PRO A 228 -1.28 26.74 17.07
C PRO A 228 -1.40 25.22 17.13
N LYS A 229 -2.26 24.68 16.26
CA LYS A 229 -2.38 23.25 16.00
C LYS A 229 -1.38 22.80 14.94
N SER A 230 -1.29 21.49 14.75
CA SER A 230 -0.47 20.87 13.70
C SER A 230 -0.84 21.36 12.30
N SER A 231 -2.14 21.52 12.02
CA SER A 231 -2.64 22.09 10.77
C SER A 231 -2.20 23.54 10.50
N ALA A 232 -2.04 24.38 11.53
CA ALA A 232 -1.56 25.76 11.38
C ALA A 232 -0.11 25.79 10.91
N LEU A 233 0.74 24.94 11.50
CA LEU A 233 2.15 24.82 11.13
C LEU A 233 2.31 24.28 9.70
N PHE A 234 1.47 23.32 9.31
CA PHE A 234 1.41 22.82 7.93
C PHE A 234 1.02 23.94 6.96
N TYR A 235 -0.07 24.66 7.25
CA TYR A 235 -0.58 25.70 6.35
C TYR A 235 0.39 26.87 6.21
N GLN A 236 1.06 27.28 7.30
CA GLN A 236 2.12 28.28 7.26
C GLN A 236 3.24 27.87 6.30
N LYS A 237 3.81 26.67 6.44
CA LYS A 237 4.91 26.18 5.60
C LYS A 237 4.51 26.03 4.14
N LEU A 238 3.25 25.69 3.88
CA LEU A 238 2.69 25.63 2.54
C LEU A 238 2.62 27.02 1.89
N ILE A 239 2.16 28.03 2.63
CA ILE A 239 2.09 29.43 2.15
C ILE A 239 3.49 29.96 1.85
N GLU A 240 4.44 29.75 2.76
CA GLU A 240 5.85 30.18 2.59
C GLU A 240 6.48 29.66 1.30
N LYS A 241 6.06 28.48 0.83
CA LYS A 241 6.55 27.83 -0.39
C LYS A 241 5.62 27.97 -1.59
N ASN A 242 4.47 28.64 -1.43
CA ASN A 242 3.40 28.75 -2.42
C ASN A 242 3.02 27.38 -3.04
N GLY A 243 2.76 26.39 -2.17
CA GLY A 243 2.36 25.04 -2.58
C GLY A 243 3.42 23.96 -2.30
N PHE A 244 3.51 22.98 -3.20
CA PHE A 244 4.33 21.77 -3.02
C PHE A 244 5.51 21.75 -4.02
N PRO A 245 6.59 22.51 -3.77
CA PRO A 245 7.76 22.47 -4.65
C PRO A 245 8.43 21.09 -4.63
N PRO A 246 9.15 20.71 -5.70
CA PRO A 246 9.88 19.45 -5.74
C PRO A 246 10.87 19.36 -4.57
N LEU A 247 10.79 18.27 -3.81
CA LEU A 247 11.69 18.00 -2.70
C LEU A 247 12.88 17.15 -3.18
N PRO A 248 14.13 17.45 -2.77
CA PRO A 248 15.31 16.68 -3.17
C PRO A 248 15.21 15.19 -2.84
N GLU A 249 14.57 14.85 -1.72
CA GLU A 249 14.40 13.49 -1.24
C GLU A 249 13.60 12.63 -2.24
N ASN A 250 12.65 13.24 -2.95
CA ASN A 250 11.76 12.57 -3.90
C ASN A 250 12.29 12.58 -5.34
N GLN A 251 13.43 13.23 -5.62
CA GLN A 251 14.01 13.24 -6.95
C GLN A 251 14.63 11.88 -7.28
N PRO A 252 14.37 11.30 -8.46
CA PRO A 252 15.00 10.04 -8.84
C PRO A 252 16.52 10.22 -8.97
N ILE A 253 17.27 9.16 -8.64
CA ILE A 253 18.71 9.12 -8.92
C ILE A 253 19.03 8.12 -10.02
N VAL A 254 20.13 8.36 -10.73
CA VAL A 254 20.66 7.46 -11.76
C VAL A 254 21.88 6.75 -11.20
N GLY A 255 21.92 5.43 -11.34
CA GLY A 255 22.99 4.63 -10.74
C GLY A 255 22.78 3.14 -10.96
N MET A 256 23.80 2.36 -10.60
CA MET A 256 23.77 0.91 -10.72
C MET A 256 23.94 0.28 -9.35
N PHE A 257 23.28 -0.86 -9.16
CA PHE A 257 23.50 -1.73 -8.01
C PHE A 257 24.84 -2.48 -8.11
N PRO A 258 25.31 -3.12 -7.03
CA PRO A 258 26.46 -4.02 -7.08
C PRO A 258 26.32 -5.10 -8.18
N CYS A 259 27.44 -5.55 -8.77
CA CYS A 259 27.41 -6.54 -9.86
C CYS A 259 26.83 -7.90 -9.44
N ASN A 260 26.84 -8.23 -8.15
CA ASN A 260 26.29 -9.45 -7.56
C ASN A 260 24.92 -9.24 -6.89
N PHE A 261 24.24 -8.14 -7.18
CA PHE A 261 22.92 -7.84 -6.62
C PHE A 261 21.89 -8.90 -7.07
N ALA A 262 21.15 -9.44 -6.11
CA ALA A 262 20.16 -10.48 -6.36
C ALA A 262 18.85 -9.86 -6.86
N TRP A 263 18.63 -9.91 -8.17
CA TRP A 263 17.35 -9.60 -8.79
C TRP A 263 16.44 -10.81 -8.76
N GLY A 264 15.28 -10.70 -8.10
CA GLY A 264 14.38 -11.84 -7.94
C GLY A 264 12.91 -11.53 -8.08
N ILE A 265 12.12 -12.59 -8.06
CA ILE A 265 10.67 -12.56 -8.03
C ILE A 265 10.17 -13.61 -7.04
N VAL A 266 9.02 -13.33 -6.44
CA VAL A 266 8.43 -14.16 -5.38
C VAL A 266 7.19 -14.88 -5.88
N ASP A 267 7.06 -16.15 -5.54
CA ASP A 267 5.79 -16.86 -5.53
C ASP A 267 5.67 -17.61 -4.20
N ASN A 268 4.74 -17.17 -3.33
CA ASN A 268 4.59 -17.75 -1.98
C ASN A 268 4.48 -19.27 -2.05
N TYR A 269 3.65 -19.79 -2.95
CA TYR A 269 3.58 -21.22 -3.21
C TYR A 269 3.56 -21.47 -4.70
N ILE A 270 4.58 -22.18 -5.18
CA ILE A 270 4.60 -22.63 -6.56
C ILE A 270 3.39 -23.50 -6.86
N GLN A 271 2.91 -23.42 -8.09
CA GLN A 271 1.92 -24.36 -8.57
C GLN A 271 2.55 -25.75 -8.68
N VAL A 272 2.08 -26.66 -7.83
CA VAL A 272 2.52 -28.05 -7.82
C VAL A 272 1.57 -28.89 -8.67
N ASP A 273 2.12 -29.56 -9.67
CA ASP A 273 1.47 -30.67 -10.37
C ASP A 273 2.37 -31.90 -10.33
N ILE A 274 1.99 -32.86 -9.50
CA ILE A 274 2.74 -34.11 -9.30
C ILE A 274 2.35 -35.19 -10.32
N THR A 275 1.42 -34.91 -11.24
CA THR A 275 0.96 -35.85 -12.26
C THR A 275 2.01 -35.96 -13.36
N PRO A 276 2.63 -37.13 -13.58
CA PRO A 276 3.55 -37.31 -14.70
C PRO A 276 2.84 -37.06 -16.04
N SER A 277 3.47 -36.37 -16.98
CA SER A 277 2.92 -36.16 -18.33
C SER A 277 3.19 -37.31 -19.30
N GLN A 278 4.10 -38.23 -18.93
CA GLN A 278 4.56 -39.34 -19.76
C GLN A 278 4.89 -40.56 -18.90
N PHE A 279 4.90 -41.75 -19.53
CA PHE A 279 5.14 -43.04 -18.86
C PHE A 279 4.16 -43.33 -17.69
N LEU A 280 2.92 -42.84 -17.81
CA LEU A 280 1.83 -43.09 -16.86
C LEU A 280 1.22 -44.47 -17.04
N ASP A 281 0.94 -44.82 -18.30
CA ASP A 281 0.19 -46.00 -18.67
C ASP A 281 1.07 -47.25 -18.59
N PRO A 282 0.82 -48.17 -17.63
CA PRO A 282 1.57 -49.41 -17.52
C PRO A 282 0.99 -50.51 -18.41
N ASN A 283 -0.14 -50.30 -19.08
CA ASN A 283 -0.78 -51.33 -19.89
C ASN A 283 0.02 -51.58 -21.17
N VAL A 284 0.02 -52.84 -21.61
CA VAL A 284 0.62 -53.22 -22.89
C VAL A 284 -0.47 -53.28 -23.96
N TYR A 285 -0.14 -52.77 -25.14
CA TYR A 285 -1.05 -52.75 -26.28
C TYR A 285 -0.43 -53.47 -27.48
N LEU A 286 -1.23 -54.26 -28.18
CA LEU A 286 -0.92 -54.74 -29.52
C LEU A 286 -1.31 -53.64 -30.51
N TRP A 287 -0.33 -53.15 -31.25
CA TRP A 287 -0.57 -52.16 -32.31
C TRP A 287 -0.88 -52.88 -33.62
N ASP A 288 -2.12 -52.78 -34.08
CA ASP A 288 -2.52 -53.34 -35.38
C ASP A 288 -2.07 -52.40 -36.51
N VAL A 289 -0.79 -52.48 -36.87
CA VAL A 289 -0.15 -51.57 -37.83
C VAL A 289 -0.75 -51.66 -39.23
N HIS A 290 -1.24 -52.85 -39.62
CA HIS A 290 -1.53 -53.16 -41.02
C HIS A 290 -3.02 -53.02 -41.40
N GLN A 291 -3.96 -53.20 -40.45
CA GLN A 291 -5.38 -53.10 -40.77
C GLN A 291 -6.00 -51.80 -40.21
N THR A 292 -6.13 -51.71 -38.89
CA THR A 292 -6.93 -50.64 -38.26
C THR A 292 -6.10 -49.48 -37.72
N LYS A 293 -4.78 -49.66 -37.54
CA LYS A 293 -3.85 -48.73 -36.87
C LYS A 293 -4.23 -48.42 -35.42
N LYS A 294 -5.09 -49.25 -34.79
CA LYS A 294 -5.54 -49.07 -33.41
C LYS A 294 -4.65 -49.83 -32.42
N LEU A 295 -4.65 -49.36 -31.18
CA LEU A 295 -4.02 -50.01 -30.04
C LEU A 295 -5.06 -50.90 -29.34
N ILE A 296 -4.80 -52.21 -29.28
CA ILE A 296 -5.65 -53.19 -28.62
C ILE A 296 -4.99 -53.56 -27.28
N LYS A 297 -5.65 -53.24 -26.16
CA LYS A 297 -5.11 -53.53 -24.83
C LYS A 297 -5.01 -55.04 -24.60
N VAL A 298 -3.89 -55.50 -24.06
CA VAL A 298 -3.70 -56.89 -23.66
C VAL A 298 -4.08 -57.03 -22.19
N ASP A 299 -5.02 -57.92 -21.88
CA ASP A 299 -5.48 -58.14 -20.51
C ASP A 299 -4.45 -58.92 -19.69
N GLY A 300 -4.27 -58.51 -18.43
CA GLY A 300 -3.42 -59.18 -17.45
C GLY A 300 -1.91 -58.88 -17.53
N ILE A 301 -1.43 -58.15 -18.53
CA ILE A 301 0.01 -57.83 -18.68
C ILE A 301 0.27 -56.34 -18.40
N LEU A 302 1.17 -56.07 -17.46
CA LEU A 302 1.64 -54.73 -17.13
C LEU A 302 3.15 -54.61 -17.33
N ALA A 303 3.58 -53.52 -17.96
CA ALA A 303 4.99 -53.19 -18.11
C ALA A 303 5.59 -52.65 -16.79
N PRO A 304 6.89 -52.88 -16.53
CA PRO A 304 7.55 -52.33 -15.36
C PRO A 304 7.62 -50.80 -15.43
N LYS A 305 7.33 -50.13 -14.31
CA LYS A 305 7.43 -48.67 -14.20
C LYS A 305 8.89 -48.25 -14.04
N ARG A 306 9.35 -47.35 -14.92
CA ARG A 306 10.67 -46.72 -14.80
C ARG A 306 10.73 -45.73 -13.64
N LYS A 307 11.94 -45.37 -13.22
CA LYS A 307 12.15 -44.26 -12.26
C LYS A 307 11.68 -42.95 -12.88
N ARG A 308 10.99 -42.12 -12.09
CA ARG A 308 10.57 -40.77 -12.50
C ARG A 308 11.77 -39.84 -12.65
N HIS A 309 11.70 -38.96 -13.64
CA HIS A 309 12.67 -37.91 -13.91
C HIS A 309 11.97 -36.55 -13.97
N CYS A 310 12.74 -35.46 -13.87
CA CYS A 310 12.18 -34.10 -13.81
C CYS A 310 11.36 -33.70 -15.04
N VAL A 311 11.72 -34.23 -16.21
CA VAL A 311 10.97 -34.02 -17.48
C VAL A 311 9.57 -34.61 -17.46
N ASP A 312 9.27 -35.50 -16.52
CA ASP A 312 7.93 -36.06 -16.36
C ASP A 312 6.95 -35.04 -15.76
N PHE A 313 7.44 -33.95 -15.14
CA PHE A 313 6.59 -32.89 -14.58
C PHE A 313 6.48 -31.70 -15.54
N ALA A 314 5.54 -31.76 -16.49
CA ALA A 314 5.38 -30.72 -17.52
C ALA A 314 5.17 -29.30 -16.95
N ALA A 315 4.53 -29.17 -15.79
CA ALA A 315 4.29 -27.89 -15.13
C ALA A 315 5.58 -27.13 -14.75
N ILE A 316 6.70 -27.83 -14.50
CA ILE A 316 7.98 -27.19 -14.17
C ILE A 316 8.49 -26.43 -15.38
N ARG A 317 8.49 -27.06 -16.57
CA ARG A 317 9.04 -26.47 -17.79
C ARG A 317 8.39 -25.13 -18.13
N LEU A 318 7.07 -25.03 -17.99
CA LEU A 318 6.33 -23.80 -18.25
C LEU A 318 6.71 -22.67 -17.27
N GLN A 319 6.83 -22.97 -15.98
CA GLN A 319 7.22 -21.98 -14.99
C GLN A 319 8.66 -21.49 -15.22
N ILE A 320 9.58 -22.41 -15.54
CA ILE A 320 10.97 -22.07 -15.83
C ILE A 320 11.09 -21.19 -17.08
N SER A 321 10.35 -21.46 -18.16
CA SER A 321 10.40 -20.62 -19.36
C SER A 321 9.94 -19.18 -19.08
N LEU A 322 8.85 -19.01 -18.31
CA LEU A 322 8.38 -17.70 -17.91
C LEU A 322 9.42 -16.97 -17.05
N LEU A 323 10.06 -17.66 -16.10
CA LEU A 323 11.11 -17.05 -15.28
C LEU A 323 12.33 -16.64 -16.11
N GLN A 324 12.73 -17.43 -17.11
CA GLN A 324 13.82 -17.04 -18.01
C GLN A 324 13.52 -15.75 -18.77
N GLU A 325 12.28 -15.56 -19.23
CA GLU A 325 11.88 -14.34 -19.96
C GLU A 325 12.02 -13.05 -19.14
N THR A 326 11.99 -13.15 -17.80
CA THR A 326 12.12 -12.01 -16.88
C THR A 326 13.57 -11.58 -16.63
N HIS A 327 14.55 -12.41 -16.98
CA HIS A 327 15.98 -12.25 -16.66
C HIS A 327 16.32 -12.20 -15.16
N VAL A 328 15.41 -12.63 -14.27
CA VAL A 328 15.72 -12.75 -12.84
C VAL A 328 16.88 -13.69 -12.59
N THR A 329 17.65 -13.40 -11.54
CA THR A 329 18.79 -14.21 -11.10
C THR A 329 18.41 -15.11 -9.92
N HIS A 330 17.34 -14.77 -9.20
CA HIS A 330 16.87 -15.48 -8.02
C HIS A 330 15.35 -15.71 -8.07
N PHE A 331 14.88 -16.83 -7.55
CA PHE A 331 13.45 -17.12 -7.42
C PHE A 331 13.12 -17.54 -5.99
N HIS A 332 12.22 -16.81 -5.34
CA HIS A 332 11.82 -17.05 -3.96
C HIS A 332 10.47 -17.77 -3.90
N PHE A 333 10.43 -18.91 -3.21
CA PHE A 333 9.20 -19.65 -2.96
C PHE A 333 9.20 -20.43 -1.65
N SER A 334 8.00 -20.76 -1.14
CA SER A 334 7.84 -21.53 0.10
C SER A 334 7.46 -22.99 -0.17
N LEU A 335 7.94 -23.86 0.71
CA LEU A 335 7.55 -25.26 0.77
C LEU A 335 6.23 -25.42 1.55
N LYS A 336 5.41 -26.39 1.14
CA LYS A 336 4.18 -26.77 1.87
C LYS A 336 4.47 -27.86 2.91
N TRP A 337 4.82 -27.47 4.14
CA TRP A 337 5.13 -28.41 5.22
C TRP A 337 4.01 -29.46 5.42
N SER A 338 2.75 -29.01 5.47
CA SER A 338 1.57 -29.88 5.61
C SER A 338 1.42 -30.94 4.51
N LEU A 339 1.99 -30.73 3.32
CA LEU A 339 1.95 -31.70 2.22
C LEU A 339 3.21 -32.58 2.15
N ILE A 340 4.34 -32.10 2.66
CA ILE A 340 5.59 -32.88 2.75
C ILE A 340 5.49 -33.91 3.87
N LEU A 341 5.01 -33.49 5.04
CA LEU A 341 4.80 -34.32 6.23
C LEU A 341 3.34 -34.20 6.71
N PRO A 342 2.39 -34.93 6.08
CA PRO A 342 0.96 -34.80 6.41
C PRO A 342 0.61 -35.12 7.87
N LEU A 343 1.35 -36.05 8.49
CA LEU A 343 1.18 -36.42 9.89
C LEU A 343 2.02 -35.56 10.85
N GLY A 344 2.82 -34.62 10.34
CA GLY A 344 3.71 -33.76 11.13
C GLY A 344 4.98 -34.43 11.66
N ASN A 345 5.17 -35.73 11.40
CA ASN A 345 6.35 -36.51 11.76
C ASN A 345 6.93 -37.25 10.55
N LEU A 346 8.08 -37.89 10.73
CA LEU A 346 8.80 -38.61 9.66
C LEU A 346 8.19 -39.97 9.31
N SER A 347 7.09 -40.39 9.95
CA SER A 347 6.45 -41.68 9.70
C SER A 347 5.79 -41.76 8.32
N LEU A 348 5.34 -40.63 7.78
CA LEU A 348 4.77 -40.53 6.44
C LEU A 348 5.35 -39.34 5.69
N ILE A 349 6.29 -39.62 4.77
CA ILE A 349 6.92 -38.61 3.91
C ILE A 349 6.33 -38.68 2.50
N ASN A 350 5.89 -37.54 1.98
CA ASN A 350 5.47 -37.44 0.59
C ASN A 350 6.68 -37.32 -0.35
N HIS A 351 7.29 -38.46 -0.68
CA HIS A 351 8.45 -38.51 -1.56
C HIS A 351 8.19 -37.99 -2.97
N THR A 352 6.95 -38.08 -3.47
CA THR A 352 6.61 -37.56 -4.81
C THR A 352 6.72 -36.04 -4.85
N LEU A 353 6.15 -35.37 -3.84
CA LEU A 353 6.24 -33.91 -3.72
C LEU A 353 7.69 -33.45 -3.45
N LEU A 354 8.42 -34.16 -2.60
CA LEU A 354 9.82 -33.83 -2.35
C LEU A 354 10.67 -33.95 -3.63
N HIS A 355 10.41 -34.97 -4.45
CA HIS A 355 11.04 -35.12 -5.75
C HIS A 355 10.66 -33.99 -6.73
N TYR A 356 9.40 -33.55 -6.71
CA TYR A 356 8.96 -32.38 -7.47
C TYR A 356 9.78 -31.12 -7.10
N TYR A 357 9.92 -30.81 -5.81
CA TYR A 357 10.75 -29.67 -5.37
C TYR A 357 12.23 -29.83 -5.74
N GLN A 358 12.80 -31.05 -5.60
CA GLN A 358 14.16 -31.33 -6.04
C GLN A 358 14.36 -31.03 -7.52
N CYS A 359 13.39 -31.44 -8.34
CA CYS A 359 13.38 -31.20 -9.78
C CYS A 359 13.26 -29.72 -10.11
N PHE A 360 12.29 -29.02 -9.52
CA PHE A 360 12.08 -27.59 -9.71
C PHE A 360 13.34 -26.78 -9.40
N VAL A 361 13.97 -27.05 -8.25
CA VAL A 361 15.24 -26.45 -7.82
C VAL A 361 16.38 -26.74 -8.82
N SER A 362 16.51 -27.96 -9.36
CA SER A 362 17.54 -28.21 -10.39
C SER A 362 17.23 -27.58 -11.73
N GLU A 363 15.97 -27.49 -12.16
CA GLU A 363 15.64 -26.83 -13.43
C GLU A 363 15.88 -25.32 -13.34
N LEU A 364 15.64 -24.68 -12.17
CA LEU A 364 16.05 -23.30 -11.91
C LEU A 364 17.57 -23.11 -12.08
N LEU A 365 18.37 -23.96 -11.43
CA LEU A 365 19.83 -23.86 -11.52
C LEU A 365 20.36 -24.14 -12.94
N ARG A 366 19.70 -24.99 -13.72
CA ARG A 366 20.06 -25.24 -15.13
C ARG A 366 19.96 -23.99 -15.99
N VAL A 367 19.09 -23.05 -15.62
CA VAL A 367 18.91 -21.76 -16.30
C VAL A 367 19.54 -20.61 -15.54
N ASN A 368 20.48 -20.89 -14.62
CA ASN A 368 21.21 -19.93 -13.78
C ASN A 368 20.33 -19.08 -12.86
N ILE A 369 19.18 -19.61 -12.43
CA ILE A 369 18.33 -18.96 -11.43
C ILE A 369 18.58 -19.63 -10.08
N THR A 370 19.00 -18.84 -9.09
CA THR A 370 19.29 -19.32 -7.73
C THR A 370 17.98 -19.44 -6.93
N PRO A 371 17.64 -20.63 -6.41
CA PRO A 371 16.45 -20.81 -5.60
C PRO A 371 16.67 -20.26 -4.18
N VAL A 372 15.74 -19.40 -3.75
CA VAL A 372 15.56 -18.96 -2.36
C VAL A 372 14.36 -19.69 -1.81
N VAL A 373 14.56 -20.54 -0.79
CA VAL A 373 13.51 -21.46 -0.33
C VAL A 373 13.11 -21.15 1.11
N ALA A 374 11.82 -20.85 1.30
CA ALA A 374 11.21 -20.71 2.61
C ALA A 374 10.65 -22.05 3.12
N LEU A 375 10.92 -22.38 4.38
CA LEU A 375 10.50 -23.64 4.99
C LEU A 375 9.05 -23.60 5.45
N TRP A 376 8.64 -22.50 6.10
CA TRP A 376 7.30 -22.26 6.59
C TRP A 376 6.83 -20.85 6.27
N GLN A 377 5.53 -20.73 6.03
CA GLN A 377 4.82 -19.47 5.81
C GLN A 377 3.40 -19.63 6.40
N PRO A 378 2.84 -18.60 7.06
CA PRO A 378 1.48 -18.67 7.58
C PRO A 378 0.45 -18.73 6.43
N MET A 379 -0.56 -19.59 6.60
CA MET A 379 -1.73 -19.68 5.72
C MET A 379 -3.02 -19.64 6.54
N ALA A 380 -4.12 -19.21 5.92
CA ALA A 380 -5.44 -19.22 6.53
C ALA A 380 -5.83 -20.64 7.02
N GLU A 381 -5.48 -21.66 6.25
CA GLU A 381 -5.68 -23.06 6.64
C GLU A 381 -4.55 -23.52 7.58
N ASN A 382 -4.91 -23.89 8.80
CA ASN A 382 -4.04 -24.54 9.79
C ASN A 382 -2.71 -23.79 10.07
N GLN A 383 -2.65 -22.47 9.83
CA GLN A 383 -1.42 -21.67 10.00
C GLN A 383 -0.23 -22.20 9.15
N GLY A 384 -0.50 -22.91 8.05
CA GLY A 384 0.54 -23.54 7.24
C GLY A 384 1.20 -24.78 7.88
N LEU A 385 0.64 -25.29 8.98
CA LEU A 385 1.14 -26.47 9.69
C LEU A 385 0.42 -27.76 9.23
N PRO A 386 1.06 -28.93 9.38
CA PRO A 386 0.39 -30.23 9.34
C PRO A 386 -0.82 -30.28 10.29
N VAL A 387 -1.89 -30.97 9.87
CA VAL A 387 -3.18 -30.99 10.59
C VAL A 387 -3.02 -31.50 12.03
N SER A 388 -2.15 -32.48 12.27
CA SER A 388 -1.84 -32.99 13.61
C SER A 388 -1.32 -31.87 14.51
N LEU A 389 -0.26 -31.18 14.09
CA LEU A 389 0.34 -30.09 14.88
C LEU A 389 -0.62 -28.93 15.09
N ALA A 390 -1.37 -28.54 14.05
CA ALA A 390 -2.37 -27.47 14.15
C ALA A 390 -3.46 -27.80 15.19
N LYS A 391 -3.92 -29.05 15.23
CA LYS A 391 -4.93 -29.52 16.19
C LYS A 391 -4.41 -29.55 17.63
N TYR A 392 -3.12 -29.85 17.83
CA TYR A 392 -2.49 -29.94 19.15
C TYR A 392 -1.80 -28.62 19.56
N GLY A 393 -2.48 -27.49 19.36
CA GLY A 393 -2.04 -26.18 19.85
C GLY A 393 -1.14 -25.38 18.90
N ALA A 394 -0.81 -25.90 17.71
CA ALA A 394 -0.01 -25.18 16.71
C ALA A 394 1.30 -24.61 17.31
N TRP A 395 1.59 -23.33 17.09
CA TRP A 395 2.78 -22.67 17.63
C TRP A 395 2.71 -22.42 19.15
N GLU A 396 1.57 -22.56 19.81
CA GLU A 396 1.48 -22.49 21.28
C GLU A 396 2.15 -23.70 21.94
N ASN A 397 2.17 -24.84 21.25
CA ASN A 397 2.74 -26.07 21.76
C ASN A 397 4.25 -26.14 21.47
N PRO A 398 5.12 -26.26 22.49
CA PRO A 398 6.57 -26.35 22.31
C PRO A 398 7.02 -27.60 21.53
N GLU A 399 6.22 -28.66 21.44
CA GLU A 399 6.53 -29.84 20.62
C GLU A 399 6.64 -29.50 19.12
N THR A 400 5.90 -28.49 18.66
CA THR A 400 5.98 -27.98 17.28
C THR A 400 7.38 -27.50 16.93
N ILE A 401 8.15 -27.01 17.91
CA ILE A 401 9.54 -26.59 17.72
C ILE A 401 10.37 -27.78 17.23
N GLN A 402 10.29 -28.93 17.91
CA GLN A 402 11.09 -30.09 17.54
C GLN A 402 10.62 -30.67 16.21
N ALA A 403 9.30 -30.69 15.96
CA ALA A 403 8.76 -31.12 14.67
C ALA A 403 9.26 -30.25 13.50
N PHE A 404 9.34 -28.93 13.69
CA PHE A 404 9.91 -28.01 12.71
C PHE A 404 11.38 -28.28 12.44
N VAL A 405 12.17 -28.56 13.48
CA VAL A 405 13.61 -28.86 13.35
C VAL A 405 13.83 -30.16 12.55
N GLU A 406 13.04 -31.21 12.81
CA GLU A 406 13.12 -32.46 12.04
C GLU A 406 12.66 -32.29 10.59
N TYR A 407 11.63 -31.47 10.36
CA TYR A 407 11.22 -31.07 9.02
C TYR A 407 12.33 -30.29 8.28
N ALA A 408 12.94 -29.31 8.94
CA ALA A 408 14.04 -28.53 8.38
C ALA A 408 15.23 -29.44 8.02
N ARG A 409 15.60 -30.37 8.91
CA ARG A 409 16.62 -31.41 8.67
C ARG A 409 16.34 -32.20 7.40
N LEU A 410 15.09 -32.65 7.22
CA LEU A 410 14.67 -33.37 6.01
C LEU A 410 14.84 -32.51 4.76
N CYS A 411 14.42 -31.24 4.80
CA CYS A 411 14.57 -30.30 3.69
C CYS A 411 16.03 -30.02 3.35
N PHE A 412 16.88 -29.72 4.34
CA PHE A 412 18.30 -29.46 4.13
C PHE A 412 19.03 -30.68 3.54
N LYS A 413 18.70 -31.89 4.00
CA LYS A 413 19.25 -33.13 3.46
C LYS A 413 18.87 -33.36 1.99
N ASN A 414 17.62 -33.08 1.63
CA ASN A 414 17.09 -33.42 0.30
C ASN A 414 17.29 -32.33 -0.76
N LEU A 415 17.39 -31.06 -0.37
CA LEU A 415 17.44 -29.91 -1.28
C LEU A 415 18.73 -29.09 -1.14
N GLY A 416 19.42 -29.14 0.01
CA GLY A 416 20.52 -28.22 0.35
C GLY A 416 21.82 -28.39 -0.45
N HIS A 417 21.99 -29.50 -1.16
CA HIS A 417 23.04 -29.60 -2.18
C HIS A 417 22.89 -28.54 -3.28
N ARG A 418 21.65 -28.13 -3.57
CA ARG A 418 21.28 -27.21 -4.65
C ARG A 418 20.82 -25.85 -4.13
N VAL A 419 20.08 -25.82 -3.02
CA VAL A 419 19.60 -24.58 -2.40
C VAL A 419 20.69 -23.98 -1.51
N LYS A 420 21.06 -22.72 -1.80
CA LYS A 420 22.09 -21.97 -1.06
C LYS A 420 21.54 -20.80 -0.26
N PHE A 421 20.23 -20.55 -0.33
CA PHE A 421 19.58 -19.44 0.32
C PHE A 421 18.27 -19.94 0.93
N TRP A 422 18.21 -19.91 2.27
CA TRP A 422 17.09 -20.44 3.04
C TRP A 422 16.42 -19.34 3.88
N ILE A 423 15.10 -19.43 3.96
CA ILE A 423 14.27 -18.67 4.91
C ILE A 423 13.58 -19.68 5.82
N THR A 424 13.70 -19.53 7.14
CA THR A 424 13.01 -20.43 8.07
C THR A 424 11.52 -20.11 8.12
N MET A 425 11.21 -18.87 8.47
CA MET A 425 9.85 -18.36 8.61
C MET A 425 9.70 -17.20 7.64
N ASN A 426 8.72 -17.29 6.74
CA ASN A 426 8.42 -16.24 5.78
C ASN A 426 7.22 -15.43 6.25
N GLU A 427 7.45 -14.18 6.63
CA GLU A 427 6.42 -13.21 7.01
C GLU A 427 5.45 -13.73 8.11
N PRO A 428 5.95 -14.14 9.30
CA PRO A 428 5.08 -14.42 10.42
C PRO A 428 4.23 -13.18 10.74
N TYR A 429 2.90 -13.31 10.67
CA TYR A 429 2.01 -12.17 10.87
C TYR A 429 1.86 -11.83 12.35
N VAL A 430 2.76 -10.98 12.84
CA VAL A 430 2.90 -10.59 14.25
C VAL A 430 1.59 -10.14 14.89
N ARG A 431 0.75 -9.38 14.18
CA ARG A 431 -0.50 -8.86 14.75
C ARG A 431 -1.52 -9.95 15.13
N ASN A 432 -1.39 -11.18 14.62
CA ASN A 432 -2.23 -12.31 15.01
C ASN A 432 -1.49 -13.38 15.82
N LEU A 433 -0.21 -13.17 16.16
CA LEU A 433 0.59 -14.09 16.96
C LEU A 433 0.43 -13.76 18.44
N THR A 434 0.27 -14.78 19.27
CA THR A 434 0.39 -14.62 20.72
C THR A 434 1.88 -14.57 21.11
N TYR A 435 2.17 -14.12 22.34
CA TYR A 435 3.54 -14.11 22.83
C TYR A 435 4.15 -15.49 23.00
N THR A 436 3.37 -16.46 23.47
CA THR A 436 3.81 -17.84 23.59
C THR A 436 4.12 -18.44 22.22
N ALA A 437 3.25 -18.25 21.23
CA ALA A 437 3.50 -18.68 19.85
C ALA A 437 4.74 -18.00 19.24
N GLY A 438 4.88 -16.68 19.38
CA GLY A 438 6.06 -15.94 18.90
C GLY A 438 7.36 -16.40 19.57
N HIS A 439 7.31 -16.70 20.87
CA HIS A 439 8.45 -17.22 21.63
C HIS A 439 8.89 -18.61 21.14
N ASN A 440 7.93 -19.51 20.87
CA ASN A 440 8.21 -20.82 20.29
C ASN A 440 8.71 -20.73 18.85
N LEU A 441 8.19 -19.80 18.06
CA LEU A 441 8.62 -19.54 16.68
C LEU A 441 10.09 -19.07 16.62
N LEU A 442 10.50 -18.18 17.55
CA LEU A 442 11.89 -17.76 17.70
C LEU A 442 12.81 -18.93 18.05
N LYS A 443 12.40 -19.79 19.00
CA LYS A 443 13.16 -21.01 19.33
C LYS A 443 13.27 -21.97 18.14
N ALA A 444 12.19 -22.14 17.36
CA ALA A 444 12.17 -23.00 16.18
C ALA A 444 13.09 -22.48 15.07
N HIS A 445 13.04 -21.17 14.80
CA HIS A 445 13.98 -20.49 13.90
C HIS A 445 15.43 -20.71 14.34
N ALA A 446 15.75 -20.38 15.59
CA ALA A 446 17.11 -20.48 16.11
C ALA A 446 17.64 -21.92 16.06
N LYS A 447 16.84 -22.92 16.51
CA LYS A 447 17.25 -24.32 16.42
C LYS A 447 17.46 -24.79 14.97
N ALA A 448 16.64 -24.35 14.02
CA ALA A 448 16.83 -24.68 12.60
C ALA A 448 18.08 -24.02 12.02
N TRP A 449 18.40 -22.77 12.42
CA TRP A 449 19.64 -22.09 12.04
C TRP A 449 20.87 -22.83 12.60
N HIS A 450 20.86 -23.17 13.89
CA HIS A 450 21.96 -23.93 14.54
C HIS A 450 22.13 -25.32 13.95
N LEU A 451 21.03 -25.99 13.58
CA LEU A 451 21.05 -27.25 12.84
C LEU A 451 21.76 -27.09 11.50
N TYR A 452 21.39 -26.07 10.72
CA TYR A 452 22.02 -25.79 9.43
C TYR A 452 23.52 -25.49 9.61
N ASP A 453 23.85 -24.63 10.56
CA ASP A 453 25.22 -24.21 10.85
C ASP A 453 26.14 -25.40 11.21
N LYS A 454 25.68 -26.25 12.14
CA LYS A 454 26.47 -27.37 12.66
C LYS A 454 26.61 -28.52 11.68
N GLU A 455 25.55 -28.87 10.96
CA GLU A 455 25.50 -30.12 10.19
C GLU A 455 25.62 -29.92 8.68
N PHE A 456 25.18 -28.78 8.15
CA PHE A 456 25.00 -28.60 6.70
C PHE A 456 25.86 -27.48 6.10
N ARG A 457 26.16 -26.41 6.85
CA ARG A 457 26.84 -25.23 6.31
C ARG A 457 28.20 -25.53 5.71
N ARG A 458 29.00 -26.40 6.34
CA ARG A 458 30.34 -26.78 5.85
C ARG A 458 30.30 -27.44 4.47
N SER A 459 29.33 -28.33 4.24
CA SER A 459 29.22 -29.09 2.99
C SER A 459 28.40 -28.34 1.93
N GLN A 460 27.38 -27.60 2.35
CA GLN A 460 26.44 -26.95 1.45
C GLN A 460 26.82 -25.50 1.12
N LYS A 461 27.55 -24.80 2.00
CA LYS A 461 28.00 -23.41 1.82
C LYS A 461 26.87 -22.43 1.49
N GLY A 462 25.67 -22.68 2.02
CA GLY A 462 24.54 -21.76 1.90
C GLY A 462 24.41 -20.85 3.11
N LYS A 463 23.36 -20.01 3.06
CA LYS A 463 22.97 -19.09 4.11
C LYS A 463 21.50 -19.24 4.48
N ILE A 464 21.15 -18.89 5.71
CA ILE A 464 19.84 -19.04 6.30
C ILE A 464 19.51 -17.87 7.23
N SER A 465 18.27 -17.38 7.14
CA SER A 465 17.73 -16.36 8.05
C SER A 465 16.21 -16.46 8.17
N ILE A 466 15.60 -15.51 8.85
CA ILE A 466 14.17 -15.26 8.91
C ILE A 466 13.79 -14.10 7.96
N ALA A 467 12.58 -14.14 7.39
CA ALA A 467 12.02 -13.01 6.64
C ALA A 467 10.89 -12.36 7.44
N LEU A 468 11.01 -11.07 7.72
CA LEU A 468 10.06 -10.31 8.53
C LEU A 468 9.20 -9.41 7.65
N GLN A 469 7.89 -9.38 7.87
CA GLN A 469 7.06 -8.31 7.32
C GLN A 469 7.40 -7.01 8.06
N ALA A 470 7.70 -5.96 7.30
CA ALA A 470 8.23 -4.72 7.80
C ALA A 470 7.62 -3.55 7.01
N ASP A 471 6.37 -3.20 7.33
CA ASP A 471 5.78 -1.96 6.85
C ASP A 471 6.27 -0.79 7.70
N TRP A 472 6.45 0.37 7.08
CA TRP A 472 6.99 1.54 7.76
C TRP A 472 5.87 2.29 8.49
N ALA A 473 6.09 2.68 9.74
CA ALA A 473 5.20 3.57 10.47
C ALA A 473 5.81 4.97 10.55
N GLU A 474 5.05 5.97 10.10
CA GLU A 474 5.46 7.37 10.09
C GLU A 474 4.55 8.19 11.01
N PRO A 475 5.08 9.13 11.81
CA PRO A 475 4.25 10.01 12.61
C PRO A 475 3.31 10.84 11.72
N ALA A 476 2.02 10.89 12.07
CA ALA A 476 1.03 11.62 11.31
C ALA A 476 1.32 13.12 11.33
N CYS A 477 1.71 13.68 12.48
CA CYS A 477 2.31 14.99 12.58
C CYS A 477 3.84 14.88 12.75
N PRO A 478 4.65 15.32 11.76
CA PRO A 478 6.10 15.24 11.84
C PRO A 478 6.72 16.21 12.88
N PHE A 479 5.91 17.02 13.55
CA PHE A 479 6.34 17.95 14.61
C PHE A 479 5.91 17.49 16.01
N SER A 480 5.07 16.45 16.11
CA SER A 480 4.61 15.89 17.38
C SER A 480 5.62 14.87 17.90
N LYS A 481 6.12 15.10 19.12
CA LYS A 481 6.98 14.13 19.80
C LYS A 481 6.20 12.87 20.19
N ASN A 482 4.93 13.03 20.56
CA ASN A 482 4.08 11.91 20.93
C ASN A 482 3.86 10.99 19.73
N ASP A 483 3.59 11.53 18.54
CA ASP A 483 3.43 10.74 17.31
C ASP A 483 4.73 10.00 16.97
N GLN A 484 5.88 10.62 17.20
CA GLN A 484 7.18 9.98 16.99
C GLN A 484 7.38 8.80 17.95
N GLU A 485 7.10 8.97 19.24
CA GLU A 485 7.20 7.88 20.23
C GLU A 485 6.23 6.73 19.92
N VAL A 486 5.03 7.05 19.42
CA VAL A 486 4.04 6.05 18.99
C VAL A 486 4.49 5.34 17.71
N ALA A 487 5.08 6.05 16.75
CA ALA A 487 5.67 5.44 15.55
C ALA A 487 6.80 4.46 15.90
N ASP A 488 7.70 4.87 16.79
CA ASP A 488 8.76 4.01 17.30
C ASP A 488 8.17 2.79 18.02
N ARG A 489 7.17 2.98 18.88
CA ARG A 489 6.46 1.85 19.53
C ARG A 489 5.86 0.89 18.50
N VAL A 490 5.14 1.38 17.49
CA VAL A 490 4.55 0.50 16.46
C VAL A 490 5.63 -0.28 15.71
N LEU A 491 6.75 0.34 15.35
CA LEU A 491 7.88 -0.34 14.70
C LEU A 491 8.50 -1.42 15.60
N GLU A 492 8.58 -1.19 16.91
CA GLU A 492 9.05 -2.19 17.88
C GLU A 492 8.12 -3.40 17.96
N PHE A 493 6.80 -3.20 17.93
CA PHE A 493 5.83 -4.30 17.96
C PHE A 493 5.71 -5.03 16.62
N ASP A 494 5.78 -4.32 15.49
CA ASP A 494 5.64 -4.91 14.15
C ASP A 494 6.94 -5.60 13.69
N ILE A 495 8.11 -5.01 13.96
CA ILE A 495 9.40 -5.51 13.45
C ILE A 495 10.31 -5.94 14.61
N GLY A 496 10.47 -5.08 15.61
CA GLY A 496 11.37 -5.31 16.75
C GLY A 496 11.07 -6.59 17.51
N TRP A 497 9.81 -6.99 17.63
CA TRP A 497 9.39 -8.14 18.43
C TRP A 497 10.10 -9.44 18.03
N LEU A 498 10.25 -9.69 16.73
CA LEU A 498 11.00 -10.86 16.23
C LEU A 498 12.43 -10.50 15.83
N ALA A 499 12.71 -9.25 15.49
CA ALA A 499 14.05 -8.83 15.06
C ALA A 499 15.03 -8.64 16.23
N GLU A 500 14.64 -7.98 17.32
CA GLU A 500 15.53 -7.65 18.45
C GLU A 500 16.14 -8.91 19.10
N PRO A 501 15.37 -10.01 19.34
CA PRO A 501 15.95 -11.23 19.89
C PRO A 501 16.99 -11.89 18.97
N ILE A 502 16.88 -11.73 17.65
CA ILE A 502 17.75 -12.39 16.67
C ILE A 502 18.96 -11.51 16.33
N PHE A 503 18.70 -10.25 15.97
CA PHE A 503 19.69 -9.32 15.41
C PHE A 503 20.31 -8.37 16.44
N GLY A 504 19.62 -8.15 17.57
CA GLY A 504 20.02 -7.22 18.62
C GLY A 504 20.61 -7.92 19.84
N ASN A 505 20.02 -7.63 21.00
CA ASN A 505 20.57 -8.03 22.30
C ASN A 505 20.18 -9.44 22.79
N GLY A 506 19.41 -10.21 22.02
CA GLY A 506 18.97 -11.55 22.42
C GLY A 506 17.69 -11.58 23.27
N ASP A 507 17.08 -10.43 23.57
CA ASP A 507 15.85 -10.29 24.35
C ASP A 507 14.77 -9.56 23.53
N TYR A 508 13.54 -9.51 24.05
CA TYR A 508 12.48 -8.71 23.45
C TYR A 508 12.78 -7.20 23.56
N PRO A 509 12.23 -6.38 22.65
CA PRO A 509 12.41 -4.93 22.70
C PRO A 509 12.06 -4.33 24.05
N ARG A 510 12.92 -3.43 24.53
CA ARG A 510 12.72 -2.75 25.81
C ARG A 510 11.40 -1.97 25.83
N VAL A 511 11.12 -1.20 24.78
CA VAL A 511 9.89 -0.40 24.62
C VAL A 511 8.65 -1.28 24.71
N MET A 512 8.68 -2.44 24.05
CA MET A 512 7.58 -3.41 24.08
C MET A 512 7.34 -3.94 25.49
N ARG A 513 8.41 -4.34 26.19
CA ARG A 513 8.33 -4.87 27.55
C ARG A 513 7.84 -3.83 28.56
N GLU A 514 8.39 -2.61 28.50
CA GLU A 514 7.99 -1.50 29.37
C GLU A 514 6.52 -1.12 29.15
N TRP A 515 6.07 -1.03 27.90
CA TRP A 515 4.67 -0.74 27.56
C TRP A 515 3.70 -1.77 28.16
N LEU A 516 4.00 -3.06 27.99
CA LEU A 516 3.14 -4.14 28.49
C LEU A 516 3.09 -4.19 30.02
N HIS A 517 4.23 -3.95 30.69
CA HIS A 517 4.27 -3.88 32.15
C HIS A 517 3.44 -2.72 32.69
N GLN A 518 3.52 -1.54 32.06
CA GLN A 518 2.69 -0.40 32.43
C GLN A 518 1.20 -0.71 32.23
N ARG A 519 0.81 -1.33 31.10
CA ARG A 519 -0.58 -1.70 30.82
C ARG A 519 -1.16 -2.72 31.79
N ASN A 520 -0.40 -3.76 32.13
CA ASN A 520 -0.82 -4.77 33.11
C ASN A 520 -1.06 -4.19 34.52
N SER A 521 -0.47 -3.02 34.83
CA SER A 521 -0.69 -2.36 36.12
C SER A 521 -1.95 -1.51 36.20
N VAL A 522 -2.55 -1.18 35.04
CA VAL A 522 -3.70 -0.27 34.93
C VAL A 522 -4.98 -1.00 34.46
N ASP A 523 -4.85 -2.02 33.61
CA ASP A 523 -5.98 -2.74 33.01
C ASP A 523 -6.14 -4.19 33.55
N LEU A 524 -7.36 -4.73 33.49
CA LEU A 524 -7.74 -6.13 33.77
C LEU A 524 -7.15 -7.17 32.79
N TYR A 525 -6.28 -6.76 31.88
CA TYR A 525 -5.66 -7.63 30.87
C TYR A 525 -4.36 -8.22 31.41
N ASN A 526 -4.22 -9.54 31.28
CA ASN A 526 -3.04 -10.27 31.75
C ASN A 526 -2.08 -10.53 30.56
N PHE A 527 -1.44 -9.48 30.05
CA PHE A 527 -0.50 -9.61 28.92
C PHE A 527 0.82 -10.21 29.42
N HIS A 528 0.96 -11.53 29.32
CA HIS A 528 2.17 -12.23 29.73
C HIS A 528 3.18 -12.34 28.58
N LEU A 529 4.11 -11.38 28.49
CA LEU A 529 5.29 -11.49 27.63
C LEU A 529 6.36 -12.33 28.36
N PRO A 530 6.72 -13.53 27.88
CA PRO A 530 7.70 -14.37 28.55
C PRO A 530 9.08 -13.71 28.62
N TYR A 531 9.88 -14.13 29.60
CA TYR A 531 11.30 -13.80 29.65
C TYR A 531 12.09 -14.92 28.98
N PHE A 532 13.15 -14.54 28.27
CA PHE A 532 14.13 -15.52 27.80
C PHE A 532 15.05 -15.93 28.95
N SER A 533 15.26 -17.22 29.12
CA SER A 533 16.35 -17.72 29.97
C SER A 533 17.71 -17.39 29.33
N GLU A 534 18.79 -17.43 30.09
CA GLU A 534 20.13 -17.18 29.56
C GLU A 534 20.53 -18.17 28.45
N GLU A 535 20.05 -19.41 28.54
CA GLU A 535 20.23 -20.43 27.49
C GLU A 535 19.45 -20.07 26.22
N GLU A 536 18.23 -19.55 26.37
CA GLU A 536 17.40 -19.15 25.24
C GLU A 536 17.94 -17.91 24.55
N LYS A 537 18.41 -16.92 25.31
CA LYS A 537 19.10 -15.73 24.77
C LYS A 537 20.29 -16.15 23.92
N LYS A 538 21.16 -17.01 24.47
CA LYS A 538 22.34 -17.53 23.74
C LYS A 538 21.97 -18.38 22.52
N LEU A 539 20.83 -19.04 22.55
CA LEU A 539 20.35 -19.84 21.42
C LEU A 539 19.89 -18.94 20.28
N ILE A 540 19.13 -17.88 20.58
CA ILE A 540 18.44 -17.04 19.58
C ILE A 540 19.32 -15.91 19.07
N GLN A 541 20.09 -15.27 19.95
CA GLN A 541 20.93 -14.14 19.57
C GLN A 541 21.96 -14.57 18.52
N GLY A 542 22.01 -13.84 17.40
CA GLY A 542 22.95 -14.10 16.33
C GLY A 542 22.57 -15.25 15.39
N SER A 543 21.35 -15.81 15.49
CA SER A 543 20.90 -16.90 14.61
C SER A 543 20.50 -16.43 13.21
N TYR A 544 21.32 -15.61 12.54
CA TYR A 544 21.06 -15.06 11.21
C TYR A 544 22.33 -14.94 10.37
N ASP A 545 22.18 -15.01 9.05
CA ASP A 545 23.26 -14.72 8.11
C ASP A 545 23.07 -13.41 7.31
N PHE A 546 21.83 -12.89 7.31
CA PHE A 546 21.41 -11.66 6.62
C PHE A 546 20.07 -11.20 7.21
N PHE A 547 19.69 -9.95 6.99
CA PHE A 547 18.39 -9.41 7.35
C PHE A 547 17.45 -9.50 6.14
N ALA A 548 16.43 -10.36 6.18
CA ALA A 548 15.41 -10.40 5.14
C ALA A 548 14.13 -9.70 5.60
N LEU A 549 13.63 -8.79 4.76
CA LEU A 549 12.42 -8.04 5.01
C LEU A 549 11.48 -8.05 3.81
N SER A 550 10.20 -7.98 4.11
CA SER A 550 9.13 -7.78 3.13
C SER A 550 8.41 -6.49 3.46
N HIS A 551 8.35 -5.58 2.50
CA HIS A 551 7.80 -4.25 2.70
C HIS A 551 6.78 -3.97 1.60
N TYR A 552 5.62 -3.42 1.95
CA TYR A 552 4.57 -3.15 0.98
C TYR A 552 4.10 -1.70 1.01
N THR A 553 3.96 -1.12 2.21
CA THR A 553 3.38 0.22 2.39
C THR A 553 3.96 0.96 3.58
N THR A 554 3.58 2.23 3.69
CA THR A 554 3.73 3.04 4.91
C THR A 554 2.35 3.33 5.51
N ILE A 555 2.27 3.33 6.84
CA ILE A 555 1.09 3.76 7.61
C ILE A 555 1.42 5.05 8.37
N LEU A 556 0.41 5.90 8.59
CA LEU A 556 0.56 7.02 9.52
C LEU A 556 -0.01 6.66 10.89
N VAL A 557 0.66 7.12 11.93
CA VAL A 557 0.24 6.90 13.32
C VAL A 557 0.14 8.22 14.08
N ASP A 558 -0.92 8.36 14.87
CA ASP A 558 -1.20 9.53 15.70
C ASP A 558 -1.48 9.05 17.13
N TRP A 559 -1.09 9.86 18.11
CA TRP A 559 -1.29 9.54 19.52
C TRP A 559 -2.71 9.90 19.99
N GLU A 560 -3.36 10.90 19.37
CA GLU A 560 -4.69 11.34 19.76
C GLU A 560 -5.78 10.34 19.33
N LYS A 561 -6.76 10.12 20.21
CA LYS A 561 -7.92 9.28 19.92
C LYS A 561 -8.98 10.05 19.14
N GLU A 562 -8.84 10.10 17.82
CA GLU A 562 -9.74 10.84 16.93
C GLU A 562 -10.96 10.02 16.48
N ASP A 563 -10.79 8.74 16.11
CA ASP A 563 -11.86 7.84 15.65
C ASP A 563 -11.85 6.56 16.49
N PRO A 564 -12.74 6.44 17.49
CA PRO A 564 -12.77 5.29 18.40
C PRO A 564 -12.89 3.93 17.69
N LEU A 565 -13.45 3.87 16.47
CA LEU A 565 -13.61 2.64 15.72
C LEU A 565 -12.30 2.19 15.04
N LYS A 566 -11.35 3.11 14.83
CA LYS A 566 -10.05 2.86 14.19
C LYS A 566 -8.88 3.02 15.16
N TYR A 567 -9.18 3.27 16.42
CA TYR A 567 -8.20 3.39 17.48
C TYR A 567 -7.77 2.01 17.94
N ASP A 568 -6.47 1.74 17.86
CA ASP A 568 -5.90 0.55 18.46
C ASP A 568 -5.78 0.79 19.96
N HIS A 569 -6.72 0.21 20.70
CA HIS A 569 -6.78 0.29 22.16
C HIS A 569 -5.63 -0.41 22.85
N TYR A 570 -4.93 -1.32 22.17
CA TYR A 570 -3.87 -2.14 22.74
C TYR A 570 -2.51 -1.43 22.64
N LEU A 571 -2.24 -0.79 21.51
CA LEU A 571 -1.04 0.04 21.31
C LEU A 571 -1.26 1.53 21.61
N GLU A 572 -2.49 1.96 21.95
CA GLU A 572 -2.89 3.37 22.10
C GLU A 572 -2.41 4.21 20.92
N VAL A 573 -2.91 3.87 19.73
CA VAL A 573 -2.54 4.52 18.49
C VAL A 573 -3.73 4.67 17.56
N GLN A 574 -3.87 5.86 17.00
CA GLN A 574 -4.78 6.13 15.92
C GLN A 574 -4.08 5.88 14.59
N MET A 575 -4.58 4.90 13.85
CA MET A 575 -4.11 4.63 12.49
C MET A 575 -4.73 5.64 11.53
N ILE A 576 -3.89 6.35 10.79
CA ILE A 576 -4.28 7.37 9.81
C ILE A 576 -3.72 6.98 8.44
N ASN A 577 -4.41 7.42 7.39
CA ASN A 577 -3.93 7.33 6.02
C ASN A 577 -3.79 8.74 5.45
N ASP A 578 -2.67 9.04 4.80
CA ASP A 578 -2.57 10.25 3.99
C ASP A 578 -3.41 10.05 2.72
N ILE A 579 -4.57 10.69 2.70
CA ILE A 579 -5.54 10.62 1.61
C ILE A 579 -5.08 11.33 0.33
N THR A 580 -3.85 11.87 0.30
CA THR A 580 -3.19 12.41 -0.89
C THR A 580 -2.23 11.42 -1.56
N TRP A 581 -1.85 10.34 -0.88
CA TRP A 581 -1.07 9.27 -1.49
C TRP A 581 -1.85 8.57 -2.59
N LEU A 582 -1.11 8.00 -3.55
CA LEU A 582 -1.69 7.11 -4.55
C LEU A 582 -2.02 5.78 -3.86
N ASN A 583 -3.23 5.27 -4.08
CA ASN A 583 -3.66 3.99 -3.50
C ASN A 583 -3.96 2.97 -4.60
N SER A 584 -3.72 1.70 -4.27
CA SER A 584 -4.18 0.58 -5.07
C SER A 584 -5.69 0.31 -4.92
N PRO A 585 -6.30 -0.57 -5.74
CA PRO A 585 -7.69 -0.99 -5.58
C PRO A 585 -8.00 -1.57 -4.18
N SER A 586 -7.04 -2.27 -3.56
CA SER A 586 -7.14 -2.76 -2.17
C SER A 586 -6.99 -1.66 -1.11
N ARG A 587 -6.76 -0.41 -1.52
CA ARG A 587 -6.48 0.77 -0.69
C ARG A 587 -5.11 0.78 -0.03
N THR A 588 -4.16 -0.03 -0.50
CA THR A 588 -2.77 0.02 -0.06
C THR A 588 -2.09 1.29 -0.58
N ALA A 589 -1.35 2.01 0.27
CA ALA A 589 -0.72 3.27 -0.11
C ALA A 589 0.64 3.04 -0.81
N VAL A 590 0.92 3.85 -1.83
CA VAL A 590 2.20 3.83 -2.56
C VAL A 590 3.11 4.92 -2.00
N VAL A 591 4.08 4.51 -1.17
CA VAL A 591 4.96 5.40 -0.42
C VAL A 591 6.42 4.96 -0.56
N PRO A 592 7.07 5.23 -1.71
CA PRO A 592 8.39 4.68 -2.02
C PRO A 592 9.47 4.98 -0.98
N TRP A 593 9.51 6.23 -0.50
CA TRP A 593 10.52 6.67 0.48
C TRP A 593 10.40 5.95 1.83
N GLY A 594 9.25 5.33 2.13
CA GLY A 594 9.06 4.51 3.32
C GLY A 594 10.02 3.32 3.37
N LEU A 595 10.27 2.68 2.23
CA LEU A 595 11.26 1.59 2.13
C LEU A 595 12.67 2.08 2.46
N ARG A 596 13.06 3.26 1.95
CA ARG A 596 14.36 3.87 2.27
C ARG A 596 14.49 4.19 3.76
N LYS A 597 13.44 4.75 4.38
CA LYS A 597 13.43 5.01 5.83
C LYS A 597 13.55 3.72 6.65
N LEU A 598 12.81 2.68 6.28
CA LEU A 598 12.92 1.36 6.90
C LEU A 598 14.35 0.80 6.81
N LEU A 599 14.97 0.84 5.63
CA LEU A 599 16.34 0.36 5.42
C LEU A 599 17.36 1.10 6.30
N LYS A 600 17.19 2.42 6.46
CA LYS A 600 18.00 3.21 7.38
C LYS A 600 17.74 2.87 8.84
N TRP A 601 16.49 2.63 9.22
CA TRP A 601 16.11 2.21 10.56
C TRP A 601 16.73 0.87 10.92
N VAL A 602 16.65 -0.12 10.03
CA VAL A 602 17.30 -1.44 10.20
C VAL A 602 18.81 -1.28 10.39
N LYS A 603 19.47 -0.51 9.53
CA LYS A 603 20.91 -0.24 9.66
C LYS A 603 21.27 0.47 10.97
N SER A 604 20.50 1.49 11.35
CA SER A 604 20.74 2.26 12.57
C SER A 604 20.59 1.40 13.82
N LYS A 605 19.69 0.40 13.78
CA LYS A 605 19.35 -0.40 14.94
C LYS A 605 20.19 -1.67 15.07
N TYR A 606 20.42 -2.37 13.97
CA TYR A 606 21.11 -3.67 13.97
C TYR A 606 22.52 -3.61 13.36
N GLY A 607 22.98 -2.43 12.95
CA GLY A 607 24.30 -2.24 12.34
C GLY A 607 24.34 -2.57 10.85
N ASP A 608 25.54 -2.74 10.31
CA ASP A 608 25.77 -2.97 8.88
C ASP A 608 25.57 -4.44 8.47
N VAL A 609 24.33 -4.91 8.56
CA VAL A 609 23.94 -6.28 8.19
C VAL A 609 23.58 -6.33 6.70
N PRO A 610 23.93 -7.41 5.96
CA PRO A 610 23.43 -7.62 4.60
C PRO A 610 21.90 -7.67 4.56
N ILE A 611 21.25 -6.79 3.80
CA ILE A 611 19.79 -6.69 3.71
C ILE A 611 19.27 -7.26 2.38
N TYR A 612 18.23 -8.08 2.45
CA TYR A 612 17.46 -8.57 1.30
C TYR A 612 16.00 -8.15 1.41
N ILE A 613 15.49 -7.51 0.37
CA ILE A 613 14.06 -7.18 0.25
C ILE A 613 13.41 -8.38 -0.43
N VAL A 614 12.89 -9.33 0.34
CA VAL A 614 12.46 -10.65 -0.13
C VAL A 614 11.02 -10.69 -0.61
N ALA A 615 10.26 -9.61 -0.43
CA ALA A 615 9.02 -9.32 -1.14
C ALA A 615 8.71 -7.81 -1.11
N ASN A 616 8.39 -7.24 -2.27
CA ASN A 616 7.86 -5.88 -2.41
C ASN A 616 6.97 -5.79 -3.66
N GLY A 617 5.74 -5.31 -3.50
CA GLY A 617 4.77 -5.34 -4.59
C GLY A 617 3.44 -4.68 -4.25
N ILE A 618 2.60 -4.52 -5.27
CA ILE A 618 1.31 -3.84 -5.17
C ILE A 618 0.26 -4.54 -6.03
N ASP A 619 -0.99 -4.57 -5.56
CA ASP A 619 -2.11 -4.97 -6.38
C ASP A 619 -2.46 -3.88 -7.40
N ASP A 620 -2.93 -4.29 -8.57
CA ASP A 620 -3.38 -3.38 -9.62
C ASP A 620 -4.70 -3.89 -10.21
N ASP A 621 -5.45 -3.02 -10.86
CA ASP A 621 -6.74 -3.40 -11.46
C ASP A 621 -6.51 -4.28 -12.69
N GLN A 622 -7.12 -5.47 -12.68
CA GLN A 622 -7.03 -6.44 -13.79
C GLN A 622 -7.63 -5.92 -15.09
N ASN A 623 -8.52 -4.90 -15.01
CA ASN A 623 -9.18 -4.30 -16.16
C ASN A 623 -8.33 -3.22 -16.86
N VAL A 624 -7.25 -2.74 -16.22
CA VAL A 624 -6.40 -1.71 -16.80
C VAL A 624 -5.36 -2.38 -17.69
N VAL A 625 -5.46 -2.16 -19.00
CA VAL A 625 -4.65 -2.74 -20.09
C VAL A 625 -3.12 -2.54 -19.94
N HIS A 626 -2.64 -1.82 -18.93
CA HIS A 626 -1.25 -1.37 -18.83
C HIS A 626 -0.54 -1.47 -17.47
N ASP A 627 -1.15 -1.99 -16.40
CA ASP A 627 -0.49 -2.15 -15.08
C ASP A 627 0.28 -0.89 -14.61
N LYS A 628 -0.29 0.31 -14.86
CA LYS A 628 0.43 1.58 -14.72
C LYS A 628 0.85 1.85 -13.28
N LEU A 629 0.01 1.46 -12.31
CA LEU A 629 0.31 1.64 -10.89
C LEU A 629 1.50 0.77 -10.50
N ARG A 630 1.51 -0.50 -10.93
CA ARG A 630 2.61 -1.42 -10.66
C ARG A 630 3.93 -0.97 -11.29
N ILE A 631 3.92 -0.47 -12.52
CA ILE A 631 5.12 0.10 -13.15
C ILE A 631 5.66 1.26 -12.32
N TYR A 632 4.80 2.22 -11.96
CA TYR A 632 5.18 3.35 -11.12
C TYR A 632 5.72 2.89 -9.76
N TYR A 633 5.08 1.89 -9.14
CA TYR A 633 5.50 1.33 -7.86
C TYR A 633 6.91 0.71 -7.97
N ILE A 634 7.13 -0.22 -8.90
CA ILE A 634 8.41 -0.90 -9.09
C ILE A 634 9.53 0.12 -9.35
N GLN A 635 9.32 1.07 -10.28
CA GLN A 635 10.31 2.08 -10.61
C GLN A 635 10.73 2.89 -9.38
N ASN A 636 9.78 3.42 -8.63
CA ASN A 636 10.09 4.33 -7.53
C ASN A 636 10.63 3.59 -6.30
N TYR A 637 10.07 2.42 -5.94
CA TYR A 637 10.57 1.65 -4.80
C TYR A 637 12.00 1.16 -5.05
N ILE A 638 12.33 0.64 -6.24
CA ILE A 638 13.72 0.26 -6.58
C ILE A 638 14.64 1.49 -6.56
N ASN A 639 14.19 2.65 -7.04
CA ASN A 639 15.01 3.87 -6.99
C ASN A 639 15.31 4.31 -5.54
N GLU A 640 14.36 4.17 -4.62
CA GLU A 640 14.56 4.45 -3.19
C GLU A 640 15.52 3.45 -2.53
N VAL A 641 15.53 2.19 -2.97
CA VAL A 641 16.54 1.20 -2.56
C VAL A 641 17.92 1.59 -3.09
N LEU A 642 18.00 2.09 -4.34
CA LEU A 642 19.25 2.60 -4.90
C LEU A 642 19.77 3.82 -4.11
N LYS A 643 18.88 4.70 -3.63
CA LYS A 643 19.24 5.80 -2.74
C LYS A 643 19.75 5.30 -1.39
N ALA A 644 19.09 4.30 -0.80
CA ALA A 644 19.57 3.68 0.44
C ALA A 644 20.99 3.12 0.29
N TYR A 645 21.25 2.44 -0.84
CA TYR A 645 22.58 1.90 -1.16
C TYR A 645 23.62 3.01 -1.39
N THR A 646 23.32 3.99 -2.26
CA THR A 646 24.30 4.99 -2.72
C THR A 646 24.47 6.18 -1.77
N LEU A 647 23.39 6.67 -1.16
CA LEU A 647 23.38 7.90 -0.36
C LEU A 647 23.44 7.61 1.14
N ASP A 648 22.85 6.52 1.61
CA ASP A 648 22.82 6.14 3.04
C ASP A 648 23.79 4.99 3.38
N ASN A 649 24.52 4.49 2.38
CA ASN A 649 25.50 3.41 2.49
C ASN A 649 24.91 2.13 3.12
N VAL A 650 23.64 1.80 2.83
CA VAL A 650 23.00 0.58 3.33
C VAL A 650 23.46 -0.62 2.49
N ASN A 651 23.89 -1.69 3.15
CA ASN A 651 24.33 -2.95 2.53
C ASN A 651 23.16 -3.78 1.98
N VAL A 652 22.43 -3.25 1.00
CA VAL A 652 21.36 -3.97 0.31
C VAL A 652 21.94 -4.89 -0.75
N GLN A 653 21.57 -6.17 -0.72
CA GLN A 653 22.13 -7.20 -1.59
C GLN A 653 21.12 -7.86 -2.53
N GLY A 654 19.83 -7.57 -2.40
CA GLY A 654 18.83 -8.09 -3.33
C GLY A 654 17.45 -7.50 -3.17
N TYR A 655 16.67 -7.63 -4.25
CA TYR A 655 15.31 -7.12 -4.37
C TYR A 655 14.43 -8.12 -5.10
N PHE A 656 13.27 -8.44 -4.50
CA PHE A 656 12.34 -9.44 -5.00
C PHE A 656 10.95 -8.83 -5.20
N VAL A 657 10.48 -8.81 -6.44
CA VAL A 657 9.12 -8.32 -6.77
C VAL A 657 8.06 -9.33 -6.34
N TYR A 658 7.02 -8.84 -5.67
CA TYR A 658 5.80 -9.59 -5.36
C TYR A 658 4.69 -9.20 -6.36
N SER A 659 4.13 -10.09 -7.18
CA SER A 659 4.35 -11.55 -7.26
C SER A 659 4.60 -12.04 -8.69
N PHE A 660 4.93 -13.32 -8.83
CA PHE A 660 5.19 -13.94 -10.13
C PHE A 660 3.95 -13.94 -11.05
N ASN A 661 2.80 -14.41 -10.58
CA ASN A 661 1.62 -14.56 -11.42
C ASN A 661 0.28 -14.39 -10.66
N ASP A 662 -0.76 -14.03 -11.38
CA ASP A 662 -2.10 -13.81 -10.82
C ASP A 662 -2.84 -15.11 -10.46
N ARG A 663 -2.36 -16.28 -10.89
CA ARG A 663 -2.99 -17.57 -10.56
C ARG A 663 -2.76 -17.92 -9.10
N THR A 664 -1.55 -17.70 -8.59
CA THR A 664 -1.17 -17.99 -7.20
C THR A 664 -1.41 -16.79 -6.28
N ALA A 665 -1.26 -15.56 -6.80
CA ALA A 665 -1.49 -14.32 -6.06
C ALA A 665 -2.30 -13.33 -6.91
N PRO A 666 -3.64 -13.42 -6.89
CA PRO A 666 -4.51 -12.62 -7.74
C PRO A 666 -4.26 -11.12 -7.60
N LYS A 667 -4.16 -10.43 -8.74
CA LYS A 667 -3.94 -8.98 -8.88
C LYS A 667 -2.52 -8.49 -8.60
N TYR A 668 -1.60 -9.32 -8.10
CA TYR A 668 -0.22 -8.94 -7.80
C TYR A 668 0.79 -9.38 -8.87
N GLY A 669 0.43 -10.34 -9.72
CA GLY A 669 1.36 -11.03 -10.60
C GLY A 669 1.95 -10.14 -11.71
N LEU A 670 3.21 -10.39 -12.09
CA LEU A 670 3.80 -9.88 -13.32
C LEU A 670 3.29 -10.62 -14.57
N TYR A 671 2.72 -11.81 -14.39
CA TYR A 671 1.99 -12.54 -15.41
C TYR A 671 0.50 -12.60 -15.09
N ARG A 672 -0.31 -12.24 -16.08
CA ARG A 672 -1.77 -12.44 -16.05
C ARG A 672 -2.07 -13.91 -16.35
N TYR A 673 -3.05 -14.49 -15.67
CA TYR A 673 -3.54 -15.84 -15.96
C TYR A 673 -5.01 -15.79 -16.41
N VAL A 674 -5.25 -15.99 -17.70
CA VAL A 674 -6.58 -15.94 -18.33
C VAL A 674 -6.74 -17.13 -19.26
N ALA A 675 -7.90 -17.80 -19.23
CA ALA A 675 -8.23 -18.93 -20.11
C ALA A 675 -7.14 -20.04 -20.18
N ASN A 676 -6.55 -20.37 -19.02
CA ASN A 676 -5.45 -21.34 -18.88
C ASN A 676 -4.14 -20.98 -19.60
N GLN A 677 -3.93 -19.70 -19.88
CA GLN A 677 -2.69 -19.19 -20.48
C GLN A 677 -2.08 -18.09 -19.60
N TYR A 678 -0.75 -18.04 -19.58
CA TYR A 678 0.01 -16.96 -18.96
C TYR A 678 0.31 -15.89 -20.00
N GLU A 679 -0.01 -14.65 -19.68
CA GLU A 679 0.25 -13.50 -20.52
C GLU A 679 1.16 -12.51 -19.79
N THR A 680 2.15 -12.02 -20.51
CA THR A 680 3.11 -11.03 -20.00
C THR A 680 2.42 -9.68 -19.79
N LYS A 681 2.56 -9.09 -18.59
CA LYS A 681 2.14 -7.71 -18.33
C LYS A 681 3.26 -6.70 -18.67
N PRO A 682 2.94 -5.42 -18.93
CA PRO A 682 3.94 -4.38 -19.15
C PRO A 682 4.93 -4.19 -17.99
N SER A 683 4.47 -4.41 -16.76
CA SER A 683 5.29 -4.42 -15.54
C SER A 683 6.43 -5.45 -15.57
N MET A 684 6.21 -6.62 -16.18
CA MET A 684 7.26 -7.64 -16.38
C MET A 684 8.38 -7.10 -17.27
N LYS A 685 8.02 -6.54 -18.43
CA LYS A 685 8.99 -5.98 -19.38
C LYS A 685 9.79 -4.84 -18.75
N HIS A 686 9.10 -3.96 -18.01
CA HIS A 686 9.74 -2.87 -17.30
C HIS A 686 10.70 -3.36 -16.20
N TYR A 687 10.31 -4.37 -15.43
CA TYR A 687 11.20 -4.95 -14.42
C TYR A 687 12.43 -5.59 -15.06
N ARG A 688 12.27 -6.33 -16.16
CA ARG A 688 13.38 -6.88 -16.95
C ARG A 688 14.35 -5.79 -17.42
N GLU A 689 13.84 -4.66 -17.91
CA GLU A 689 14.68 -3.53 -18.32
C GLU A 689 15.53 -2.98 -17.16
N ILE A 690 14.99 -2.92 -15.95
CA ILE A 690 15.74 -2.52 -14.75
C ILE A 690 16.83 -3.55 -14.42
N ILE A 691 16.53 -4.85 -14.52
CA ILE A 691 17.49 -5.93 -14.29
C ILE A 691 18.63 -5.87 -15.31
N ASP A 692 18.30 -5.74 -16.60
CA ASP A 692 19.27 -5.67 -17.70
C ASP A 692 20.20 -4.46 -17.58
N ASN A 693 19.70 -3.35 -17.04
CA ASN A 693 20.48 -2.16 -16.76
C ASN A 693 21.22 -2.21 -15.42
N ASN A 694 20.91 -3.20 -14.58
CA ASN A 694 21.33 -3.33 -13.18
C ASN A 694 21.05 -2.06 -12.36
N GLY A 695 19.84 -1.50 -12.50
CA GLY A 695 19.42 -0.22 -11.91
C GLY A 695 18.87 0.74 -12.96
N ASP A 696 18.96 2.04 -12.69
CA ASP A 696 18.44 3.09 -13.56
C ASP A 696 19.58 3.70 -14.39
N ARG A 697 19.51 3.56 -15.71
CA ARG A 697 20.44 4.17 -16.66
C ARG A 697 19.71 5.24 -17.46
N ASN A 698 20.27 6.45 -17.48
CA ASN A 698 19.80 7.56 -18.31
C ASN A 698 19.44 7.11 -19.73
N SER A 699 18.17 7.27 -20.10
CA SER A 699 17.65 7.10 -21.47
C SER A 699 17.81 8.36 -22.34
N GLY A 700 18.79 9.22 -22.01
CA GLY A 700 19.16 10.39 -22.81
C GLY A 700 20.15 10.04 -23.94
N PRO A 701 20.20 10.82 -25.05
CA PRO A 701 20.97 10.49 -26.25
C PRO A 701 22.50 10.54 -26.11
N ASN A 702 23.04 10.93 -24.94
CA ASN A 702 24.48 10.99 -24.71
C ASN A 702 24.99 9.73 -24.01
N LYS A 703 25.22 8.67 -24.79
CA LYS A 703 26.08 7.54 -24.41
C LYS A 703 27.51 8.06 -24.21
N SER A 704 27.91 8.39 -22.99
CA SER A 704 29.34 8.63 -22.71
C SER A 704 30.08 7.26 -22.71
N PRO A 705 31.09 7.05 -23.57
CA PRO A 705 31.83 5.79 -23.65
C PRO A 705 32.79 5.56 -22.47
N PHE A 706 32.85 6.49 -21.51
CA PHE A 706 33.87 6.52 -20.46
C PHE A 706 33.66 5.55 -19.30
N ARG A 707 32.46 4.96 -19.10
CA ARG A 707 32.22 3.98 -18.02
C ARG A 707 32.26 2.51 -18.44
N ILE A 708 32.32 2.20 -19.74
CA ILE A 708 32.51 0.83 -20.24
C ILE A 708 33.94 0.33 -19.93
N LYS A 709 34.91 1.24 -19.72
CA LYS A 709 36.28 0.87 -19.33
C LYS A 709 36.41 0.45 -17.86
N LEU A 710 35.58 0.96 -16.94
CA LEU A 710 35.61 0.54 -15.52
C LEU A 710 35.06 -0.89 -15.32
N MET A 711 34.07 -1.32 -16.12
CA MET A 711 33.58 -2.71 -16.09
C MET A 711 34.68 -3.73 -16.42
N LYS A 712 35.68 -3.36 -17.23
CA LYS A 712 36.83 -4.24 -17.54
C LYS A 712 37.95 -4.16 -16.50
N ALA A 713 38.06 -3.07 -15.75
CA ALA A 713 39.12 -2.88 -14.75
C ALA A 713 38.78 -3.48 -13.37
N GLU A 714 37.49 -3.58 -13.01
CA GLU A 714 37.03 -4.13 -11.71
C GLU A 714 36.58 -5.60 -11.79
N GLY A 715 36.78 -6.28 -12.92
CA GLY A 715 36.40 -7.70 -13.05
C GLY A 715 34.89 -7.98 -13.11
N CYS A 716 34.04 -6.96 -13.26
CA CYS A 716 32.61 -7.14 -13.53
C CYS A 716 32.38 -7.65 -14.96
N ASN A 717 32.59 -8.95 -15.16
CA ASN A 717 32.05 -9.68 -16.31
C ASN A 717 30.55 -9.93 -16.07
N CYS A 718 29.71 -8.90 -16.26
CA CYS A 718 28.30 -9.14 -16.61
C CYS A 718 28.29 -9.71 -18.04
N LYS A 719 28.60 -11.00 -18.18
CA LYS A 719 28.39 -11.75 -19.43
C LYS A 719 26.88 -11.92 -19.62
N PHE A 720 26.22 -10.89 -20.13
CA PHE A 720 24.95 -11.10 -20.81
C PHE A 720 25.28 -11.80 -22.14
N LEU A 721 24.71 -13.00 -22.29
CA LEU A 721 24.83 -13.85 -23.46
C LEU A 721 24.25 -13.12 -24.69
N ASN A 722 25.09 -12.38 -25.41
CA ASN A 722 24.90 -12.21 -26.85
C ASN A 722 25.60 -13.40 -27.52
N GLY A 723 24.82 -14.36 -27.98
CA GLY A 723 25.36 -15.55 -28.66
C GLY A 723 24.27 -16.45 -29.25
N VAL A 724 23.89 -16.09 -30.49
CA VAL A 724 23.15 -16.84 -31.53
C VAL A 724 21.64 -16.99 -31.34
#